data_AF-A0A2H1VII7-F1
#
_entry.id   AF-A0A2H1VII7-F1
#
_cell.length_a   1.000
_cell.length_b   1.000
_cell.length_c   1.000
_cell.angle_alpha   90.00
_cell.angle_beta   90.00
_cell.angle_gamma   90.00
#
_symmetry.space_group_name_H-M   'P 1'
#
loop_
_entity.id
_entity.type
_entity.pdbx_description
1 polymer ?
#
loop_
_entity_poly.entity_id
_entity_poly.type
_entity_poly.pdbx_seq_one_letter_code
_entity_poly.pdbx_strand_id
1 'polypeptide(L)'
;MDRCVNCTIATGRSYSIGRRVLEDEAILSIIRQWRASQPVTSENYVCQACWKLAEDVVLGRRAITAPQVGYSSVCVRCGRSLLAQRYSHLLRNDSARESAIYNVIREWILPQTVGEADRICHSCWILADKAAVNMRTGPSTSSQSNPPPAQSSVGVSVGQLDENQLEFDENSLHEPANVSIQPEQNHGNDVQLHSPVIPIVEPGRQNPEPTIVLPDYMRAVESERHCFIEGCQRPERYRVPLATRKMLLNEYKYYVPQNNRLCDTHLVIEAWDFLDSLRNNYLQTFTARHIQDMMTLKESRKESLLNFGNIDDMEDHIVHTWVGLTKAQFRQIFDEVPQLLEIRNSSSVLAAYLIKLRSGDSNERLATLFKTSKKTLSKWLCQAREIFIEHFVPQHLGLGHITRELIIEKNLAIPSALFEGDFRPIVIFDGTYCHVEKSSNYLYQKKTYSLHKYRNLTKPFLMVCTDGHIIDVLGPYPATTSDSDIMRYEFSTETPLRDFFQDGDVFILDRGFRDSLPLLNQCGYRTYVPATMAQGETQLSTLDANKSRAVTICRWVVEVVNGRFKRDFKLFRQCYFNTASKSLMKDFKVAAALINRFHPPITDRIDSGAIINQININMNRYNILGEFIVNNQYNRRRADFESITVQNDNLNEFPQLSYDELILVSLGTYQLKQARSYFGEHMRGNDGFIIEVCREVDSSLLRQLSASNTSWLLRGRIQSRHISRKTYFVYILVDSCRIGRDSILGYYCNCIVGRRTVGCCAHTMCIIWYLSWARYQENIVPPAQFLDDILLIIEDE
;
A
#
# COMPACT_ATOMS: atom_id res chain seq x y z
N MET A 1 -0.60 -11.83 37.33
CA MET A 1 -1.62 -12.64 36.61
C MET A 1 -2.43 -13.34 37.66
N ASP A 2 -3.73 -13.08 37.71
CA ASP A 2 -4.62 -13.58 38.76
C ASP A 2 -4.97 -15.06 38.49
N ARG A 3 -4.27 -15.97 39.18
CA ARG A 3 -4.42 -17.41 39.03
C ARG A 3 -4.70 -18.05 40.37
N CYS A 4 -5.49 -19.12 40.34
CA CYS A 4 -5.67 -19.97 41.51
C CYS A 4 -4.33 -20.62 41.89
N VAL A 5 -3.86 -20.42 43.12
CA VAL A 5 -2.60 -21.00 43.62
C VAL A 5 -2.63 -22.53 43.72
N ASN A 6 -3.84 -23.12 43.84
CA ASN A 6 -4.02 -24.57 43.94
C ASN A 6 -4.10 -25.26 42.56
N CYS A 7 -4.96 -24.79 41.65
CA CYS A 7 -5.21 -25.45 40.35
C CYS A 7 -4.75 -24.69 39.11
N THR A 8 -4.06 -23.55 39.27
CA THR A 8 -3.47 -22.72 38.22
C THR A 8 -4.44 -22.05 37.23
N ILE A 9 -5.76 -22.31 37.32
CA ILE A 9 -6.77 -21.68 36.47
C ILE A 9 -6.69 -20.15 36.58
N ALA A 10 -6.72 -19.47 35.43
CA ALA A 10 -6.76 -18.01 35.36
C ALA A 10 -8.17 -17.53 35.72
N THR A 11 -8.30 -16.84 36.85
CA THR A 11 -9.60 -16.36 37.36
C THR A 11 -9.99 -15.00 36.79
N GLY A 12 -9.01 -14.19 36.34
CA GLY A 12 -9.27 -12.88 35.72
C GLY A 12 -9.78 -12.90 34.28
N ARG A 13 -10.14 -14.07 33.74
CA ARG A 13 -10.62 -14.22 32.34
C ARG A 13 -12.09 -14.63 32.22
N SER A 14 -12.76 -14.88 33.34
CA SER A 14 -14.18 -15.25 33.34
C SER A 14 -14.78 -14.94 34.71
N TYR A 15 -15.86 -14.16 34.74
CA TYR A 15 -16.55 -13.79 35.97
C TYR A 15 -17.20 -15.00 36.69
N SER A 16 -17.46 -16.11 35.97
CA SER A 16 -18.16 -17.29 36.50
C SER A 16 -17.30 -18.22 37.36
N ILE A 17 -15.96 -18.16 37.25
CA ILE A 17 -15.05 -19.05 37.99
C ILE A 17 -14.96 -18.67 39.48
N GLY A 18 -15.22 -17.41 39.81
CA GLY A 18 -15.12 -16.83 41.16
C GLY A 18 -13.70 -16.87 41.73
N ARG A 19 -13.34 -15.90 42.56
CA ARG A 19 -12.04 -15.87 43.26
C ARG A 19 -12.23 -15.46 44.71
N ARG A 20 -11.41 -16.04 45.60
CA ARG A 20 -11.34 -15.70 47.01
C ARG A 20 -9.89 -15.57 47.45
N VAL A 21 -9.62 -14.57 48.26
CA VAL A 21 -8.33 -14.40 48.95
C VAL A 21 -8.26 -15.44 50.07
N LEU A 22 -7.08 -15.99 50.35
CA LEU A 22 -6.86 -16.98 51.41
C LEU A 22 -6.72 -16.33 52.80
N GLU A 23 -7.75 -15.61 53.25
CA GLU A 23 -7.77 -14.97 54.58
C GLU A 23 -8.19 -15.91 55.71
N ASP A 24 -8.89 -17.00 55.40
CA ASP A 24 -9.30 -18.02 56.37
C ASP A 24 -8.12 -18.97 56.69
N GLU A 25 -7.64 -18.94 57.93
CA GLU A 25 -6.48 -19.73 58.38
C GLU A 25 -6.70 -21.24 58.27
N ALA A 26 -7.93 -21.74 58.45
CA ALA A 26 -8.21 -23.17 58.31
C ALA A 26 -8.11 -23.59 56.84
N ILE A 27 -8.67 -22.79 55.93
CA ILE A 27 -8.58 -23.02 54.48
C ILE A 27 -7.14 -22.86 53.99
N LEU A 28 -6.43 -21.83 54.46
CA LEU A 28 -5.02 -21.58 54.13
C LEU A 28 -4.13 -22.76 54.57
N SER A 29 -4.36 -23.34 55.75
CA SER A 29 -3.65 -24.52 56.23
C SER A 29 -3.86 -25.74 55.30
N ILE A 30 -5.10 -26.01 54.88
CA ILE A 30 -5.41 -27.09 53.94
C ILE A 30 -4.76 -26.86 52.58
N ILE A 31 -4.83 -25.64 52.03
CA ILE A 31 -4.21 -25.32 50.74
C ILE A 31 -2.68 -25.41 50.82
N ARG A 32 -2.06 -24.99 51.93
CA ARG A 32 -0.62 -25.18 52.18
C ARG A 32 -0.25 -26.66 52.23
N GLN A 33 -1.08 -27.49 52.86
CA GLN A 33 -0.87 -28.94 52.89
C GLN A 33 -0.98 -29.57 51.50
N TRP A 34 -1.94 -29.13 50.68
CA TRP A 34 -2.09 -29.60 49.28
C TRP A 34 -0.99 -29.09 48.35
N ARG A 35 -0.38 -27.93 48.66
CA ARG A 35 0.69 -27.30 47.87
C ARG A 35 1.99 -27.23 48.67
N ALA A 36 2.32 -28.31 49.39
CA ALA A 36 3.50 -28.37 50.26
C ALA A 36 4.84 -28.04 49.56
N SER A 37 4.90 -28.12 48.22
CA SER A 37 6.06 -27.79 47.40
C SER A 37 6.17 -26.31 46.97
N GLN A 38 5.22 -25.44 47.35
CA GLN A 38 5.20 -24.02 46.94
C GLN A 38 4.84 -23.09 48.10
N PRO A 39 5.44 -21.89 48.18
CA PRO A 39 5.08 -20.91 49.20
C PRO A 39 3.68 -20.35 48.93
N VAL A 40 2.72 -20.62 49.83
CA VAL A 40 1.36 -20.06 49.80
C VAL A 40 1.15 -19.11 50.98
N THR A 41 0.81 -17.85 50.68
CA THR A 41 0.52 -16.78 51.65
C THR A 41 -0.96 -16.42 51.63
N SER A 42 -1.40 -15.67 52.65
CA SER A 42 -2.77 -15.16 52.74
C SER A 42 -3.13 -14.20 51.61
N GLU A 43 -2.15 -13.57 50.96
CA GLU A 43 -2.33 -12.71 49.79
C GLU A 43 -2.62 -13.47 48.49
N ASN A 44 -2.49 -14.81 48.50
CA ASN A 44 -2.77 -15.63 47.32
C ASN A 44 -4.28 -15.89 47.15
N TYR A 45 -4.68 -16.11 45.89
CA TYR A 45 -6.06 -16.38 45.52
C TYR A 45 -6.29 -17.85 45.21
N VAL A 46 -7.47 -18.35 45.55
CA VAL A 46 -8.02 -19.63 45.04
C VAL A 46 -9.31 -19.39 44.27
N CYS A 47 -9.59 -20.24 43.28
CA CYS A 47 -10.89 -20.22 42.61
C CYS A 47 -11.99 -20.77 43.52
N GLN A 48 -13.25 -20.43 43.23
CA GLN A 48 -14.39 -20.85 44.04
C GLN A 48 -14.50 -22.38 44.20
N ALA A 49 -14.13 -23.14 43.17
CA ALA A 49 -14.13 -24.60 43.22
C ALA A 49 -13.07 -25.15 44.21
N CYS A 50 -11.84 -24.63 44.19
CA CYS A 50 -10.80 -25.02 45.14
C CYS A 50 -11.15 -24.61 46.58
N TRP A 51 -11.81 -23.46 46.76
CA TRP A 51 -12.28 -23.02 48.08
C TRP A 51 -13.28 -24.02 48.68
N LYS A 52 -14.31 -24.41 47.93
CA LYS A 52 -15.32 -25.38 48.40
C LYS A 52 -14.71 -26.73 48.76
N LEU A 53 -13.73 -27.21 47.98
CA LEU A 53 -13.02 -28.45 48.28
C LEU A 53 -12.30 -28.38 49.63
N ALA A 54 -11.63 -27.26 49.92
CA ALA A 54 -10.93 -27.08 51.20
C ALA A 54 -11.92 -26.90 52.36
N GLU A 55 -13.02 -26.20 52.13
CA GLU A 55 -14.10 -26.00 53.11
C GLU A 55 -14.76 -27.33 53.51
N ASP A 56 -15.02 -28.23 52.55
CA ASP A 56 -15.57 -29.56 52.84
C ASP A 56 -14.61 -30.42 53.69
N VAL A 57 -13.30 -30.22 53.56
CA VAL A 57 -12.30 -30.88 54.39
C VAL A 57 -12.29 -30.31 55.81
N VAL A 58 -12.34 -28.97 55.95
CA VAL A 58 -12.42 -28.31 57.26
C VAL A 58 -13.68 -28.75 58.01
N LEU A 59 -14.80 -28.92 57.30
CA LEU A 59 -16.07 -29.38 57.87
C LEU A 59 -16.15 -30.89 58.11
N GLY A 60 -15.06 -31.64 57.90
CA GLY A 60 -15.01 -33.10 58.11
C GLY A 60 -15.85 -33.91 57.13
N ARG A 61 -16.36 -33.29 56.07
CA ARG A 61 -17.18 -33.95 55.02
C ARG A 61 -16.33 -34.72 54.03
N ARG A 62 -15.00 -34.52 54.05
CA ARG A 62 -14.06 -35.10 53.09
C ARG A 62 -12.70 -35.37 53.76
N ALA A 63 -12.08 -36.51 53.44
CA ALA A 63 -10.79 -36.89 54.00
C ALA A 63 -9.61 -36.20 53.30
N ILE A 64 -8.53 -35.94 54.05
CA ILE A 64 -7.27 -35.33 53.57
C ILE A 64 -6.38 -36.41 52.94
N THR A 65 -6.81 -37.05 51.85
CA THR A 65 -6.08 -38.21 51.31
C THR A 65 -5.25 -37.95 50.04
N ALA A 66 -5.25 -36.74 49.49
CA ALA A 66 -4.32 -36.26 48.46
C ALA A 66 -4.62 -34.78 48.14
N PRO A 67 -3.73 -34.05 47.44
CA PRO A 67 -4.04 -32.72 46.92
C PRO A 67 -5.25 -32.76 45.99
N GLN A 68 -6.32 -32.04 46.33
CA GLN A 68 -7.52 -31.93 45.50
C GLN A 68 -7.52 -30.59 44.77
N VAL A 69 -7.79 -30.63 43.47
CA VAL A 69 -7.85 -29.45 42.61
C VAL A 69 -9.25 -29.27 42.03
N GLY A 70 -9.74 -28.03 42.00
CA GLY A 70 -11.05 -27.71 41.43
C GLY A 70 -11.11 -27.88 39.91
N TYR A 71 -9.97 -27.76 39.23
CA TYR A 71 -9.86 -27.95 37.78
C TYR A 71 -8.58 -28.72 37.46
N SER A 72 -8.70 -29.87 36.78
CA SER A 72 -7.58 -30.76 36.46
C SER A 72 -7.03 -30.58 35.03
N SER A 73 -7.86 -30.10 34.10
CA SER A 73 -7.49 -29.91 32.69
C SER A 73 -7.16 -28.45 32.40
N VAL A 74 -6.06 -27.96 32.98
CA VAL A 74 -5.63 -26.56 32.87
C VAL A 74 -4.22 -26.48 32.29
N CYS A 75 -3.98 -25.50 31.41
CA CYS A 75 -2.63 -25.22 30.95
C CYS A 75 -1.79 -24.65 32.09
N VAL A 76 -0.75 -25.39 32.54
CA VAL A 76 0.11 -24.99 33.66
C VAL A 76 0.77 -23.62 33.44
N ARG A 77 1.11 -23.28 32.18
CA ARG A 77 1.74 -22.01 31.84
C ARG A 77 0.77 -20.82 31.80
N CYS A 78 -0.41 -20.94 31.21
CA CYS A 78 -1.29 -19.79 30.95
C CYS A 78 -2.61 -19.79 31.73
N GLY A 79 -2.91 -20.86 32.46
CA GLY A 79 -4.12 -21.02 33.27
C GLY A 79 -5.41 -21.18 32.47
N ARG A 80 -5.35 -21.45 31.16
CA ARG A 80 -6.54 -21.65 30.32
C ARG A 80 -7.08 -23.09 30.47
N SER A 81 -8.39 -23.25 30.51
CA SER A 81 -9.04 -24.56 30.45
C SER A 81 -8.71 -25.28 29.13
N LEU A 82 -8.41 -26.57 29.23
CA LEU A 82 -8.09 -27.45 28.10
C LEU A 82 -9.29 -28.29 27.63
N LEU A 83 -10.43 -28.24 28.34
CA LEU A 83 -11.61 -29.07 28.04
C LEU A 83 -12.20 -28.81 26.64
N ALA A 84 -12.14 -27.57 26.16
CA ALA A 84 -12.65 -27.17 24.84
C ALA A 84 -11.53 -27.10 23.75
N GLN A 85 -10.30 -27.51 24.08
CA GLN A 85 -9.16 -27.39 23.16
C GLN A 85 -8.97 -28.67 22.35
N ARG A 86 -8.96 -28.54 21.02
CA ARG A 86 -8.76 -29.67 20.09
C ARG A 86 -7.38 -30.33 20.24
N TYR A 87 -6.37 -29.58 20.71
CA TYR A 87 -5.01 -30.07 20.89
C TYR A 87 -4.40 -29.52 22.19
N SER A 88 -3.89 -30.41 23.03
CA SER A 88 -3.07 -30.09 24.21
C SER A 88 -1.89 -31.04 24.28
N HIS A 89 -0.78 -30.57 24.87
CA HIS A 89 0.46 -31.33 24.95
C HIS A 89 0.77 -31.67 26.40
N LEU A 90 1.06 -32.94 26.66
CA LEU A 90 1.63 -33.38 27.93
C LEU A 90 3.09 -32.94 27.97
N LEU A 91 3.55 -32.40 29.10
CA LEU A 91 4.96 -32.08 29.27
C LEU A 91 5.75 -33.37 29.52
N ARG A 92 6.51 -33.83 28.53
CA ARG A 92 7.40 -35.00 28.67
C ARG A 92 8.87 -34.58 28.56
N ASN A 93 9.76 -35.48 28.94
CA ASN A 93 11.21 -35.32 28.87
C ASN A 93 11.88 -36.50 28.15
N ASP A 94 11.12 -37.22 27.31
CA ASP A 94 11.52 -38.47 26.65
C ASP A 94 12.39 -38.26 25.39
N SER A 95 12.36 -37.08 24.77
CA SER A 95 13.22 -36.73 23.64
C SER A 95 14.03 -35.45 23.89
N ALA A 96 15.13 -35.25 23.16
CA ALA A 96 15.95 -34.04 23.29
C ALA A 96 15.15 -32.74 23.03
N ARG A 97 14.20 -32.77 22.08
CA ARG A 97 13.31 -31.64 21.80
C ARG A 97 12.29 -31.42 22.92
N GLU A 98 11.64 -32.48 23.40
CA GLU A 98 10.67 -32.37 24.50
C GLU A 98 11.33 -31.95 25.81
N SER A 99 12.55 -32.43 26.09
CA SER A 99 13.34 -32.01 27.25
C SER A 99 13.72 -30.52 27.19
N ALA A 100 14.05 -29.99 26.01
CA ALA A 100 14.32 -28.56 25.84
C ALA A 100 13.06 -27.70 26.05
N ILE A 101 11.91 -28.14 25.52
CA ILE A 101 10.61 -27.50 25.77
C ILE A 101 10.25 -27.56 27.26
N TYR A 102 10.44 -28.72 27.89
CA TYR A 102 10.20 -28.94 29.31
C TYR A 102 11.02 -27.97 30.16
N ASN A 103 12.31 -27.78 29.86
CA ASN A 103 13.19 -26.86 30.58
C ASN A 103 12.75 -25.39 30.44
N VAL A 104 12.37 -24.97 29.23
CA VAL A 104 11.83 -23.62 28.99
C VAL A 104 10.54 -23.40 29.79
N ILE A 105 9.62 -24.36 29.76
CA ILE A 105 8.36 -24.26 30.49
C ILE A 105 8.62 -24.22 32.00
N ARG A 106 9.53 -25.06 32.49
CA ARG A 106 9.93 -25.09 33.91
C ARG A 106 10.44 -23.73 34.36
N GLU A 107 11.28 -23.06 33.58
CA GLU A 107 11.73 -21.71 33.90
C GLU A 107 10.60 -20.69 33.89
N TRP A 108 9.69 -20.76 32.91
CA TRP A 108 8.60 -19.80 32.76
C TRP A 108 7.54 -19.87 33.86
N ILE A 109 7.43 -21.00 34.56
CA ILE A 109 6.43 -21.17 35.61
C ILE A 109 7.02 -21.02 37.01
N LEU A 110 8.34 -20.79 37.17
CA LEU A 110 8.95 -20.54 38.48
C LEU A 110 8.20 -19.43 39.23
N PRO A 111 7.90 -19.61 40.53
CA PRO A 111 8.38 -20.67 41.43
C PRO A 111 7.58 -21.99 41.40
N GLN A 112 6.63 -22.16 40.47
CA GLN A 112 5.84 -23.39 40.36
C GLN A 112 6.66 -24.55 39.79
N THR A 113 6.40 -25.76 40.24
CA THR A 113 7.04 -27.00 39.76
C THR A 113 6.14 -27.72 38.76
N VAL A 114 6.75 -28.37 37.76
CA VAL A 114 6.04 -29.19 36.76
C VAL A 114 5.76 -30.57 37.34
N GLY A 115 4.49 -31.00 37.37
CA GLY A 115 4.07 -32.36 37.71
C GLY A 115 4.02 -33.32 36.52
N GLU A 116 4.00 -34.63 36.78
CA GLU A 116 4.03 -35.68 35.74
C GLU A 116 2.81 -35.68 34.80
N ALA A 117 1.68 -35.12 35.24
CA ALA A 117 0.45 -35.01 34.47
C ALA A 117 0.23 -33.61 33.86
N ASP A 118 1.19 -32.69 34.00
CA ASP A 118 1.00 -31.30 33.59
C ASP A 118 0.92 -31.15 32.07
N ARG A 119 -0.07 -30.36 31.65
CA ARG A 119 -0.34 -30.09 30.24
C ARG A 119 -0.18 -28.62 29.92
N ILE A 120 0.16 -28.36 28.67
CA ILE A 120 0.14 -27.01 28.10
C ILE A 120 -0.75 -26.97 26.86
N CYS A 121 -1.37 -25.81 26.61
CA CYS A 121 -2.12 -25.61 25.38
C CYS A 121 -1.17 -25.54 24.17
N HIS A 122 -1.71 -25.81 22.98
CA HIS A 122 -0.93 -25.81 21.74
C HIS A 122 -0.16 -24.49 21.52
N SER A 123 -0.79 -23.35 21.81
CA SER A 123 -0.14 -22.03 21.70
C SER A 123 1.04 -21.86 22.65
N CYS A 124 0.95 -22.36 23.89
CA CYS A 124 2.06 -22.30 24.84
C CYS A 124 3.20 -23.26 24.44
N TRP A 125 2.86 -24.39 23.83
CA TRP A 125 3.84 -25.35 23.32
C TRP A 125 4.64 -24.77 22.15
N ILE A 126 3.98 -24.14 21.17
CA ILE A 126 4.67 -23.47 20.05
C ILE A 126 5.63 -22.39 20.57
N LEU A 127 5.20 -21.63 21.58
CA LEU A 127 6.04 -20.59 22.18
C LEU A 127 7.27 -21.20 22.86
N ALA A 128 7.11 -22.29 23.60
CA ALA A 128 8.21 -22.96 24.27
C ALA A 128 9.15 -23.68 23.29
N ASP A 129 8.63 -24.31 22.24
CA ASP A 129 9.42 -24.92 21.16
C ASP A 129 10.29 -23.89 20.44
N LYS A 130 9.75 -22.70 20.16
CA LYS A 130 10.54 -21.58 19.60
C LYS A 130 11.62 -21.09 20.56
N ALA A 131 11.32 -20.99 21.85
CA ALA A 131 12.28 -20.55 22.85
C ALA A 131 13.36 -21.61 23.14
N ALA A 132 13.02 -22.89 23.04
CA ALA A 132 13.94 -24.02 23.23
C ALA A 132 15.06 -24.03 22.17
N VAL A 133 14.80 -23.51 20.96
CA VAL A 133 15.83 -23.36 19.91
C VAL A 133 16.92 -22.36 20.31
N ASN A 134 16.60 -21.38 21.16
CA ASN A 134 17.52 -20.32 21.59
C ASN A 134 18.24 -20.61 22.92
N MET A 135 17.85 -21.65 23.65
CA MET A 135 18.53 -22.11 24.86
C MET A 135 19.71 -23.04 24.51
N ARG A 136 20.82 -22.45 24.09
CA ARG A 136 22.15 -23.08 24.24
C ARG A 136 23.06 -22.15 25.01
N THR A 137 23.10 -22.35 26.33
CA THR A 137 24.26 -22.38 27.23
C THR A 137 23.73 -22.32 28.67
N GLY A 138 24.27 -23.17 29.55
CA GLY A 138 23.92 -23.25 30.96
C GLY A 138 24.40 -22.04 31.77
N PRO A 139 24.27 -22.07 33.12
CA PRO A 139 24.38 -20.90 33.97
C PRO A 139 25.80 -20.33 34.02
N SER A 140 25.88 -19.01 34.08
CA SER A 140 27.08 -18.18 34.13
C SER A 140 28.03 -18.54 35.29
N THR A 141 29.29 -18.84 34.98
CA THR A 141 30.42 -18.62 35.89
C THR A 141 31.65 -18.12 35.13
N SER A 142 32.32 -17.15 35.73
CA SER A 142 33.49 -16.40 35.29
C SER A 142 34.80 -17.19 35.40
N SER A 143 35.67 -17.17 34.38
CA SER A 143 37.14 -16.96 34.48
C SER A 143 37.86 -17.20 33.13
N GLN A 144 39.06 -16.64 33.04
CA GLN A 144 39.93 -16.39 31.87
C GLN A 144 40.40 -17.64 31.09
N SER A 145 40.57 -17.52 29.76
CA SER A 145 41.84 -17.74 29.00
C SER A 145 41.63 -17.80 27.47
N ASN A 146 42.69 -17.45 26.72
CA ASN A 146 42.78 -17.22 25.26
C ASN A 146 42.71 -18.51 24.37
N PRO A 147 42.56 -18.39 23.03
CA PRO A 147 42.04 -19.43 22.11
C PRO A 147 43.11 -20.30 21.43
N PRO A 148 42.73 -21.42 20.76
CA PRO A 148 42.97 -21.55 19.30
C PRO A 148 41.87 -22.41 18.56
N PRO A 149 42.03 -22.88 17.30
CA PRO A 149 41.36 -22.32 16.13
C PRO A 149 40.26 -23.21 15.50
N ALA A 150 39.46 -22.54 14.67
CA ALA A 150 38.49 -22.99 13.67
C ALA A 150 38.36 -24.50 13.37
N GLN A 151 37.10 -24.98 13.38
CA GLN A 151 36.58 -25.85 12.32
C GLN A 151 35.08 -25.61 12.10
N SER A 152 34.75 -25.49 10.81
CA SER A 152 33.50 -25.14 10.17
C SER A 152 32.32 -26.07 10.48
N SER A 153 31.16 -25.49 10.79
CA SER A 153 29.88 -26.04 10.32
C SER A 153 28.84 -24.92 10.17
N VAL A 154 28.28 -24.88 8.97
CA VAL A 154 27.33 -23.88 8.48
C VAL A 154 25.98 -24.10 9.16
N GLY A 155 25.57 -23.14 9.99
CA GLY A 155 24.24 -23.06 10.59
C GLY A 155 23.60 -21.73 10.23
N VAL A 156 22.64 -21.75 9.32
CA VAL A 156 21.85 -20.59 8.87
C VAL A 156 21.05 -20.04 10.06
N SER A 157 21.41 -18.85 10.52
CA SER A 157 20.67 -18.09 11.52
C SER A 157 19.42 -17.47 10.87
N VAL A 158 18.26 -17.88 11.37
CA VAL A 158 16.97 -17.26 11.01
C VAL A 158 16.87 -15.95 11.79
N GLY A 159 17.05 -14.83 11.08
CA GLY A 159 16.91 -13.48 11.62
C GLY A 159 15.50 -13.22 12.17
N GLN A 160 15.47 -12.61 13.36
CA GLN A 160 14.28 -12.01 13.95
C GLN A 160 13.71 -10.94 13.02
N LEU A 161 12.39 -10.88 12.92
CA LEU A 161 11.64 -9.85 12.22
C LEU A 161 11.99 -8.48 12.82
N ASP A 162 12.71 -7.68 12.02
CA ASP A 162 13.19 -6.36 12.37
C ASP A 162 12.08 -5.33 12.07
N GLU A 163 11.66 -4.54 13.07
CA GLU A 163 10.53 -3.57 13.04
C GLU A 163 10.70 -2.43 12.00
N ASN A 164 11.72 -2.47 11.15
CA ASN A 164 12.10 -1.40 10.24
C ASN A 164 11.71 -1.62 8.76
N GLN A 165 11.25 -2.81 8.38
CA GLN A 165 10.87 -3.09 6.98
C GLN A 165 9.39 -2.79 6.65
N LEU A 166 8.63 -2.21 7.58
CA LEU A 166 7.18 -1.97 7.40
C LEU A 166 6.79 -0.49 7.49
N GLU A 167 7.76 0.43 7.47
CA GLU A 167 7.45 1.86 7.39
C GLU A 167 7.07 2.35 6.00
N PHE A 168 6.97 1.50 4.96
CA PHE A 168 6.55 1.91 3.62
C PHE A 168 5.46 0.98 3.08
N ASP A 169 4.23 1.48 3.12
CA ASP A 169 3.06 0.82 2.53
C ASP A 169 2.97 1.24 1.06
N GLU A 170 3.19 0.32 0.12
CA GLU A 170 3.23 0.56 -1.34
C GLU A 170 1.86 0.99 -1.94
N ASN A 171 0.83 1.25 -1.15
CA ASN A 171 -0.56 1.39 -1.61
C ASN A 171 -1.22 2.77 -1.41
N SER A 172 -0.50 3.84 -1.06
CA SER A 172 -1.11 5.17 -0.85
C SER A 172 -0.56 6.26 -1.77
N LEU A 173 -0.73 6.09 -3.09
CA LEU A 173 -0.61 7.18 -4.07
C LEU A 173 -1.73 7.06 -5.11
N HIS A 174 -2.92 7.55 -4.75
CA HIS A 174 -4.01 7.83 -5.67
C HIS A 174 -4.33 9.33 -5.58
N GLU A 175 -3.99 10.08 -6.63
CA GLU A 175 -4.53 11.42 -6.89
C GLU A 175 -5.68 11.29 -7.91
N PRO A 176 -6.87 11.83 -7.64
CA PRO A 176 -7.82 12.19 -8.69
C PRO A 176 -7.58 13.65 -9.11
N ALA A 177 -7.35 13.86 -10.40
CA ALA A 177 -7.32 15.19 -10.99
C ALA A 177 -8.76 15.73 -11.09
N ASN A 178 -9.05 16.83 -10.39
CA ASN A 178 -10.27 17.61 -10.58
C ASN A 178 -10.07 18.56 -11.77
N VAL A 179 -10.79 18.34 -12.87
CA VAL A 179 -10.92 19.29 -13.97
C VAL A 179 -12.29 19.96 -13.85
N SER A 180 -12.27 21.26 -13.58
CA SER A 180 -13.46 22.12 -13.59
C SER A 180 -13.70 22.59 -15.03
N ILE A 181 -14.89 22.35 -15.58
CA ILE A 181 -15.30 22.84 -16.90
C ILE A 181 -16.30 23.98 -16.68
N GLN A 182 -15.94 25.19 -17.13
CA GLN A 182 -16.87 26.29 -17.34
C GLN A 182 -17.23 26.36 -18.84
N PRO A 183 -18.49 26.66 -19.21
CA PRO A 183 -18.88 26.80 -20.61
C PRO A 183 -18.75 28.26 -21.07
N GLU A 184 -17.92 28.50 -22.09
CA GLU A 184 -17.89 29.78 -22.82
C GLU A 184 -18.87 29.75 -24.00
N GLN A 185 -19.65 30.83 -24.08
CA GLN A 185 -20.52 31.18 -25.20
C GLN A 185 -19.67 31.76 -26.34
N ASN A 186 -20.02 31.49 -27.60
CA ASN A 186 -19.66 32.43 -28.64
C ASN A 186 -20.66 32.49 -29.80
N HIS A 187 -20.95 33.74 -30.17
CA HIS A 187 -21.80 34.19 -31.26
C HIS A 187 -21.14 33.95 -32.63
N GLY A 188 -21.96 33.76 -33.67
CA GLY A 188 -21.50 33.77 -35.06
C GLY A 188 -22.62 34.23 -36.00
N ASN A 189 -22.39 35.37 -36.64
CA ASN A 189 -23.28 36.11 -37.54
C ASN A 189 -23.46 35.46 -38.92
N ASP A 190 -24.62 35.74 -39.53
CA ASP A 190 -24.98 35.55 -40.94
C ASP A 190 -24.09 36.32 -41.92
N VAL A 191 -23.80 35.73 -43.10
CA VAL A 191 -23.73 36.45 -44.39
C VAL A 191 -24.22 35.54 -45.53
N GLN A 192 -25.22 36.02 -46.26
CA GLN A 192 -25.81 35.47 -47.49
C GLN A 192 -24.92 35.69 -48.73
N LEU A 193 -25.04 34.83 -49.75
CA LEU A 193 -24.83 35.26 -51.14
C LEU A 193 -25.92 34.69 -52.09
N HIS A 194 -26.66 35.65 -52.66
CA HIS A 194 -27.49 35.67 -53.88
C HIS A 194 -26.85 34.96 -55.10
N SER A 195 -27.49 34.51 -56.19
CA SER A 195 -28.80 34.60 -56.89
C SER A 195 -28.63 33.74 -58.21
N PRO A 196 -29.48 33.71 -59.26
CA PRO A 196 -30.94 33.88 -59.44
C PRO A 196 -31.63 32.76 -60.29
N VAL A 197 -32.95 32.93 -60.41
CA VAL A 197 -34.09 32.24 -61.09
C VAL A 197 -33.92 32.14 -62.65
N ILE A 198 -34.50 31.17 -63.41
CA ILE A 198 -35.83 31.08 -64.11
C ILE A 198 -35.74 29.92 -65.17
N PRO A 199 -36.80 29.25 -65.74
CA PRO A 199 -38.22 29.05 -65.41
C PRO A 199 -38.69 27.57 -65.35
N ILE A 200 -39.90 27.43 -64.83
CA ILE A 200 -40.77 26.26 -64.73
C ILE A 200 -41.26 25.76 -66.10
N VAL A 201 -41.30 24.43 -66.27
CA VAL A 201 -42.24 23.71 -67.16
C VAL A 201 -42.88 22.58 -66.34
N GLU A 202 -44.20 22.64 -66.17
CA GLU A 202 -45.08 21.53 -65.79
C GLU A 202 -45.84 21.07 -67.06
N PRO A 203 -46.59 19.94 -67.10
CA PRO A 203 -46.83 18.92 -66.06
C PRO A 203 -46.78 17.45 -66.59
N GLY A 204 -46.81 16.46 -65.70
CA GLY A 204 -47.08 15.06 -66.07
C GLY A 204 -47.47 14.18 -64.89
N ARG A 205 -48.74 13.77 -64.84
CA ARG A 205 -49.36 12.84 -63.88
C ARG A 205 -48.46 11.63 -63.56
N GLN A 206 -48.13 11.40 -62.29
CA GLN A 206 -47.54 10.13 -61.83
C GLN A 206 -48.59 9.29 -61.11
N ASN A 207 -48.72 8.03 -61.53
CA ASN A 207 -49.53 7.00 -60.88
C ASN A 207 -49.14 6.87 -59.40
N PRO A 208 -50.07 6.52 -58.48
CA PRO A 208 -49.70 6.27 -57.08
C PRO A 208 -48.70 5.11 -57.02
N GLU A 209 -47.55 5.38 -56.39
CA GLU A 209 -46.48 4.41 -56.16
C GLU A 209 -47.05 3.18 -55.42
N PRO A 210 -46.74 1.94 -55.84
CA PRO A 210 -47.27 0.74 -55.19
C PRO A 210 -46.85 0.70 -53.71
N THR A 211 -47.84 0.49 -52.84
CA THR A 211 -47.64 0.45 -51.37
C THR A 211 -47.85 -0.95 -50.80
N ILE A 212 -47.06 -1.33 -49.79
CA ILE A 212 -47.21 -2.53 -48.97
C ILE A 212 -47.73 -2.15 -47.57
N VAL A 213 -48.59 -2.98 -46.97
CA VAL A 213 -49.03 -2.81 -45.58
C VAL A 213 -48.14 -3.63 -44.65
N LEU A 214 -47.56 -3.00 -43.63
CA LEU A 214 -46.79 -3.67 -42.57
C LEU A 214 -47.54 -3.54 -41.23
N PRO A 215 -48.26 -4.58 -40.76
CA PRO A 215 -49.14 -4.47 -39.59
C PRO A 215 -48.43 -4.11 -38.28
N ASP A 216 -47.18 -4.54 -38.14
CA ASP A 216 -46.36 -4.33 -36.94
C ASP A 216 -45.55 -3.03 -36.96
N TYR A 217 -45.55 -2.31 -38.08
CA TYR A 217 -44.76 -1.10 -38.24
C TYR A 217 -45.66 0.08 -38.56
N MET A 218 -45.35 1.22 -37.98
CA MET A 218 -46.04 2.48 -38.25
C MET A 218 -45.08 3.45 -38.89
N ARG A 219 -45.60 4.41 -39.65
CA ARG A 219 -44.81 5.54 -40.13
C ARG A 219 -45.45 6.88 -39.89
N ALA A 220 -44.58 7.87 -39.73
CA ALA A 220 -44.96 9.27 -39.81
C ALA A 220 -45.46 9.61 -41.22
N VAL A 221 -46.44 10.53 -41.27
CA VAL A 221 -46.83 11.21 -42.51
C VAL A 221 -45.64 12.06 -42.97
N GLU A 222 -45.26 11.96 -44.24
CA GLU A 222 -44.13 12.71 -44.77
C GLU A 222 -44.52 14.19 -44.87
N SER A 223 -43.80 15.04 -44.15
CA SER A 223 -44.01 16.48 -44.17
C SER A 223 -42.73 17.22 -43.83
N GLU A 224 -42.38 18.17 -44.68
CA GLU A 224 -41.28 19.11 -44.42
C GLU A 224 -41.77 20.41 -43.77
N ARG A 225 -43.10 20.65 -43.79
CA ARG A 225 -43.71 21.95 -43.44
C ARG A 225 -44.06 22.09 -41.97
N HIS A 226 -44.21 20.97 -41.27
CA HIS A 226 -44.52 20.94 -39.84
C HIS A 226 -43.69 19.91 -39.10
N CYS A 227 -43.64 20.05 -37.77
CA CYS A 227 -43.15 18.98 -36.91
C CYS A 227 -43.98 17.70 -37.19
N PHE A 228 -43.33 16.54 -37.28
CA PHE A 228 -44.04 15.30 -37.59
C PHE A 228 -44.91 14.79 -36.43
N ILE A 229 -44.71 15.33 -35.22
CA ILE A 229 -45.57 15.07 -34.08
C ILE A 229 -46.91 15.74 -34.30
N GLU A 230 -47.97 14.95 -34.27
CA GLU A 230 -49.32 15.43 -34.50
C GLU A 230 -49.75 16.45 -33.42
N GLY A 231 -50.49 17.48 -33.82
CA GLY A 231 -50.93 18.55 -32.93
C GLY A 231 -49.86 19.59 -32.57
N CYS A 232 -48.60 19.39 -32.99
CA CYS A 232 -47.55 20.36 -32.76
C CYS A 232 -47.66 21.56 -33.73
N GLN A 233 -47.99 22.74 -33.20
CA GLN A 233 -48.09 23.99 -33.97
C GLN A 233 -46.84 24.87 -33.92
N ARG A 234 -45.76 24.39 -33.28
CA ARG A 234 -44.53 25.16 -33.17
C ARG A 234 -43.90 25.44 -34.54
N PRO A 235 -43.20 26.57 -34.75
CA PRO A 235 -42.70 26.96 -36.07
C PRO A 235 -41.36 26.33 -36.48
N GLU A 236 -40.56 25.80 -35.55
CA GLU A 236 -39.19 25.32 -35.81
C GLU A 236 -39.17 24.01 -36.62
N ARG A 237 -38.21 23.87 -37.55
CA ARG A 237 -38.15 22.77 -38.53
C ARG A 237 -36.77 22.13 -38.65
N TYR A 238 -36.29 21.52 -37.58
CA TYR A 238 -35.04 20.76 -37.60
C TYR A 238 -35.22 19.42 -38.30
N ARG A 239 -34.23 18.96 -39.06
CA ARG A 239 -34.24 17.61 -39.63
C ARG A 239 -34.17 16.58 -38.51
N VAL A 240 -34.97 15.51 -38.61
CA VAL A 240 -34.95 14.43 -37.61
C VAL A 240 -33.56 13.76 -37.63
N PRO A 241 -32.83 13.73 -36.50
CA PRO A 241 -31.49 13.13 -36.46
C PRO A 241 -31.50 11.65 -36.84
N LEU A 242 -30.43 11.19 -37.51
CA LEU A 242 -30.31 9.79 -37.93
C LEU A 242 -30.40 8.82 -36.74
N ALA A 243 -29.78 9.17 -35.60
CA ALA A 243 -29.84 8.37 -34.38
C ALA A 243 -31.28 8.22 -33.87
N THR A 244 -32.05 9.31 -33.83
CA THR A 244 -33.47 9.30 -33.45
C THR A 244 -34.31 8.44 -34.41
N ARG A 245 -34.09 8.55 -35.73
CA ARG A 245 -34.77 7.71 -36.73
C ARG A 245 -34.47 6.22 -36.54
N LYS A 246 -33.22 5.87 -36.22
CA LYS A 246 -32.81 4.48 -35.92
C LYS A 246 -33.43 3.96 -34.62
N MET A 247 -33.38 4.75 -33.56
CA MET A 247 -33.97 4.42 -32.26
C MET A 247 -35.48 4.18 -32.39
N LEU A 248 -36.22 5.11 -33.01
CA LEU A 248 -37.67 4.98 -33.23
C LEU A 248 -38.04 3.73 -34.03
N LEU A 249 -37.27 3.40 -35.06
CA LEU A 249 -37.50 2.19 -35.85
C LEU A 249 -37.19 0.90 -35.09
N ASN A 250 -36.12 0.88 -34.29
CA ASN A 250 -35.63 -0.33 -33.61
C ASN A 250 -36.37 -0.62 -32.31
N GLU A 251 -36.69 0.42 -31.53
CA GLU A 251 -37.28 0.29 -30.20
C GLU A 251 -38.81 0.39 -30.25
N TYR A 252 -39.34 1.27 -31.11
CA TYR A 252 -40.78 1.58 -31.17
C TYR A 252 -41.47 1.07 -32.44
N LYS A 253 -40.76 0.38 -33.34
CA LYS A 253 -41.24 -0.06 -34.68
C LYS A 253 -41.85 1.10 -35.50
N TYR A 254 -41.36 2.31 -35.26
CA TYR A 254 -41.91 3.54 -35.82
C TYR A 254 -40.93 4.18 -36.81
N TYR A 255 -41.29 4.17 -38.09
CA TYR A 255 -40.48 4.71 -39.18
C TYR A 255 -40.75 6.19 -39.43
N VAL A 256 -39.69 6.99 -39.44
CA VAL A 256 -39.75 8.40 -39.80
C VAL A 256 -39.02 8.62 -41.14
N PRO A 257 -39.72 9.05 -42.20
CA PRO A 257 -39.08 9.38 -43.48
C PRO A 257 -38.00 10.46 -43.33
N GLN A 258 -37.01 10.45 -44.24
CA GLN A 258 -35.82 11.32 -44.16
C GLN A 258 -36.14 12.82 -44.21
N ASN A 259 -37.27 13.17 -44.81
CA ASN A 259 -37.70 14.54 -45.04
C ASN A 259 -38.51 15.14 -43.89
N ASN A 260 -38.89 14.33 -42.90
CA ASN A 260 -39.62 14.83 -41.74
C ASN A 260 -38.81 15.85 -40.92
N ARG A 261 -39.53 16.72 -40.24
CA ARG A 261 -38.97 17.76 -39.36
C ARG A 261 -39.47 17.65 -37.92
N LEU A 262 -38.71 18.18 -36.98
CA LEU A 262 -39.02 18.32 -35.55
C LEU A 262 -38.88 19.78 -35.12
N CYS A 263 -39.65 20.19 -34.10
CA CYS A 263 -39.37 21.44 -33.39
C CYS A 263 -38.28 21.24 -32.34
N ASP A 264 -37.77 22.34 -31.79
CA ASP A 264 -36.74 22.38 -30.75
C ASP A 264 -37.05 21.49 -29.54
N THR A 265 -38.31 21.49 -29.08
CA THR A 265 -38.74 20.76 -27.87
C THR A 265 -38.79 19.27 -28.11
N HIS A 266 -39.35 18.83 -29.25
CA HIS A 266 -39.41 17.40 -29.59
C HIS A 266 -38.06 16.84 -30.08
N LEU A 267 -37.09 17.71 -30.38
CA LEU A 267 -35.73 17.30 -30.68
C LEU A 267 -34.98 16.81 -29.43
N VAL A 268 -35.31 17.33 -28.25
CA VAL A 268 -34.64 17.05 -26.98
C VAL A 268 -35.45 16.16 -26.03
N ILE A 269 -36.53 15.54 -26.51
CA ILE A 269 -37.31 14.61 -25.69
C ILE A 269 -36.55 13.30 -25.46
N GLU A 270 -36.50 12.90 -24.20
CA GLU A 270 -35.82 11.68 -23.74
C GLU A 270 -36.73 10.43 -23.75
N ALA A 271 -38.06 10.60 -23.74
CA ALA A 271 -39.03 9.50 -23.69
C ALA A 271 -40.10 9.59 -24.78
N TRP A 272 -40.26 8.51 -25.55
CA TRP A 272 -41.15 8.44 -26.72
C TRP A 272 -42.40 7.59 -26.49
N ASP A 273 -42.73 7.31 -25.24
CA ASP A 273 -43.83 6.41 -24.86
C ASP A 273 -45.22 6.95 -25.25
N PHE A 274 -45.33 8.24 -25.53
CA PHE A 274 -46.54 8.86 -26.09
C PHE A 274 -46.86 8.39 -27.53
N LEU A 275 -45.93 7.73 -28.23
CA LEU A 275 -46.21 7.18 -29.55
C LEU A 275 -47.28 6.09 -29.51
N ASP A 276 -47.42 5.37 -28.38
CA ASP A 276 -48.48 4.38 -28.21
C ASP A 276 -49.89 5.00 -28.08
N SER A 277 -50.00 6.24 -27.59
CA SER A 277 -51.27 6.96 -27.51
C SER A 277 -51.68 7.63 -28.83
N LEU A 278 -50.77 7.70 -29.80
CA LEU A 278 -50.98 8.32 -31.13
C LEU A 278 -51.32 7.31 -32.24
N ARG A 279 -51.57 6.04 -31.91
CA ARG A 279 -51.84 4.94 -32.87
C ARG A 279 -53.00 5.15 -33.85
N ASN A 280 -53.84 6.19 -33.66
CA ASN A 280 -54.99 6.48 -34.52
C ASN A 280 -54.66 7.32 -35.77
N ASN A 281 -53.47 7.92 -35.86
CA ASN A 281 -53.12 8.88 -36.92
C ASN A 281 -51.82 8.57 -37.68
N TYR A 282 -51.42 7.30 -37.69
CA TYR A 282 -50.25 6.83 -38.42
C TYR A 282 -50.59 5.90 -39.58
N LEU A 283 -49.69 5.87 -40.55
CA LEU A 283 -49.84 5.04 -41.74
C LEU A 283 -49.11 3.71 -41.52
N GLN A 284 -49.74 2.61 -41.91
CA GLN A 284 -49.11 1.29 -42.01
C GLN A 284 -48.74 0.93 -43.46
N THR A 285 -48.93 1.87 -44.39
CA THR A 285 -48.62 1.70 -45.81
C THR A 285 -47.25 2.26 -46.14
N PHE A 286 -46.39 1.46 -46.77
CA PHE A 286 -45.00 1.79 -47.07
C PHE A 286 -44.74 1.64 -48.57
N THR A 287 -43.93 2.51 -49.16
CA THR A 287 -43.48 2.37 -50.55
C THR A 287 -42.18 1.55 -50.57
N ALA A 288 -41.75 1.09 -51.75
CA ALA A 288 -40.46 0.39 -51.89
C ALA A 288 -39.30 1.23 -51.34
N ARG A 289 -39.33 2.56 -51.53
CA ARG A 289 -38.35 3.49 -50.99
C ARG A 289 -38.31 3.51 -49.47
N HIS A 290 -39.47 3.49 -48.81
CA HIS A 290 -39.53 3.41 -47.34
C HIS A 290 -38.92 2.12 -46.82
N ILE A 291 -39.21 0.99 -47.47
CA ILE A 291 -38.67 -0.32 -47.07
C ILE A 291 -37.14 -0.35 -47.23
N GLN A 292 -36.60 0.19 -48.33
CA GLN A 292 -35.16 0.27 -48.54
C GLN A 292 -34.47 1.10 -47.45
N ASP A 293 -35.02 2.27 -47.14
CA ASP A 293 -34.48 3.14 -46.08
C ASP A 293 -34.61 2.49 -44.69
N MET A 294 -35.72 1.80 -44.39
CA MET A 294 -35.85 1.00 -43.16
C MET A 294 -34.76 -0.07 -43.05
N MET A 295 -34.42 -0.76 -44.15
CA MET A 295 -33.36 -1.76 -44.17
C MET A 295 -31.98 -1.12 -43.95
N THR A 296 -31.71 0.04 -44.56
CA THR A 296 -30.49 0.83 -44.32
C THR A 296 -30.39 1.32 -42.87
N LEU A 297 -31.52 1.73 -42.26
CA LEU A 297 -31.56 2.11 -40.85
C LEU A 297 -31.33 0.92 -39.90
N LYS A 298 -31.74 -0.29 -40.31
CA LYS A 298 -31.51 -1.55 -39.58
C LYS A 298 -30.12 -2.15 -39.79
N GLU A 299 -29.33 -1.69 -40.76
CA GLU A 299 -27.94 -2.10 -40.91
C GLU A 299 -27.13 -1.66 -39.69
N SER A 300 -27.01 -2.58 -38.72
CA SER A 300 -26.18 -2.43 -37.54
C SER A 300 -24.71 -2.58 -37.93
N ARG A 301 -24.10 -1.52 -38.48
CA ARG A 301 -22.73 -1.25 -38.03
C ARG A 301 -22.89 -0.86 -36.56
N LYS A 302 -22.82 -1.85 -35.66
CA LYS A 302 -22.37 -1.54 -34.30
C LYS A 302 -21.01 -0.90 -34.52
N GLU A 303 -20.92 0.42 -34.45
CA GLU A 303 -19.65 1.08 -34.23
C GLU A 303 -19.12 0.45 -32.96
N SER A 304 -18.24 -0.53 -33.15
CA SER A 304 -17.63 -1.26 -32.07
C SER A 304 -16.76 -0.21 -31.40
N LEU A 305 -17.20 0.25 -30.23
CA LEU A 305 -16.47 1.22 -29.40
C LEU A 305 -14.99 0.83 -29.24
N LEU A 306 -14.67 -0.46 -29.42
CA LEU A 306 -13.33 -1.01 -29.52
C LEU A 306 -13.03 -1.50 -30.95
N ASN A 307 -12.06 -0.85 -31.60
CA ASN A 307 -11.48 -1.27 -32.88
C ASN A 307 -9.95 -1.31 -32.80
N PHE A 308 -9.38 -2.35 -32.19
CA PHE A 308 -7.92 -2.46 -32.06
C PHE A 308 -7.17 -2.70 -33.39
N GLY A 309 -7.90 -3.02 -34.47
CA GLY A 309 -7.33 -3.11 -35.82
C GLY A 309 -6.96 -1.75 -36.39
N ASN A 310 -7.65 -0.69 -35.95
CA ASN A 310 -7.32 0.70 -36.26
C ASN A 310 -7.62 1.56 -35.03
N ILE A 311 -6.59 1.80 -34.21
CA ILE A 311 -6.73 2.58 -32.97
C ILE A 311 -7.16 4.03 -33.22
N ASP A 312 -7.00 4.55 -34.43
CA ASP A 312 -7.32 5.94 -34.76
C ASP A 312 -8.84 6.19 -34.79
N ASP A 313 -9.63 5.14 -35.05
CA ASP A 313 -11.09 5.17 -35.05
C ASP A 313 -11.71 5.18 -33.63
N MET A 314 -10.90 4.95 -32.59
CA MET A 314 -11.35 4.90 -31.20
C MET A 314 -11.15 6.24 -30.50
N GLU A 315 -11.93 6.57 -29.47
CA GLU A 315 -11.66 7.78 -28.66
C GLU A 315 -10.37 7.66 -27.84
N ASP A 316 -9.67 8.78 -27.64
CA ASP A 316 -8.36 8.82 -26.96
C ASP A 316 -8.42 8.25 -25.54
N HIS A 317 -9.48 8.59 -24.78
CA HIS A 317 -9.66 8.12 -23.43
C HIS A 317 -9.90 6.59 -23.37
N ILE A 318 -10.54 6.01 -24.39
CA ILE A 318 -10.75 4.57 -24.52
C ILE A 318 -9.42 3.87 -24.84
N VAL A 319 -8.64 4.39 -25.80
CA VAL A 319 -7.31 3.84 -26.13
C VAL A 319 -6.42 3.88 -24.90
N HIS A 320 -6.33 5.01 -24.22
CA HIS A 320 -5.54 5.14 -23.00
C HIS A 320 -6.03 4.19 -21.90
N THR A 321 -7.35 3.99 -21.74
CA THR A 321 -7.89 3.06 -20.75
C THR A 321 -7.43 1.63 -20.98
N TRP A 322 -7.50 1.13 -22.22
CA TRP A 322 -7.18 -0.26 -22.55
C TRP A 322 -5.69 -0.52 -22.74
N VAL A 323 -5.01 0.35 -23.47
CA VAL A 323 -3.62 0.17 -23.90
C VAL A 323 -2.65 0.83 -22.92
N GLY A 324 -3.06 1.93 -22.30
CA GLY A 324 -2.22 2.69 -21.38
C GLY A 324 -1.28 3.70 -22.00
N LEU A 325 -1.42 3.91 -23.30
CA LEU A 325 -0.67 4.88 -24.07
C LEU A 325 -1.66 5.78 -24.82
N THR A 326 -1.22 6.99 -25.15
CA THR A 326 -1.91 7.82 -26.13
C THR A 326 -1.79 7.22 -27.53
N LYS A 327 -2.66 7.62 -28.46
CA LYS A 327 -2.54 7.20 -29.86
C LYS A 327 -1.19 7.57 -30.47
N ALA A 328 -0.66 8.75 -30.14
CA ALA A 328 0.65 9.19 -30.60
C ALA A 328 1.77 8.26 -30.12
N GLN A 329 1.79 7.93 -28.82
CA GLN A 329 2.75 6.99 -28.25
C GLN A 329 2.61 5.58 -28.83
N PHE A 330 1.39 5.14 -29.14
CA PHE A 330 1.16 3.85 -29.80
C PHE A 330 1.75 3.82 -31.21
N ARG A 331 1.58 4.89 -32.01
CA ARG A 331 2.20 5.00 -33.34
C ARG A 331 3.72 5.07 -33.26
N GLN A 332 4.23 5.81 -32.28
CA GLN A 332 5.66 5.95 -32.03
C GLN A 332 6.36 4.60 -31.77
N ILE A 333 5.67 3.61 -31.19
CA ILE A 333 6.22 2.25 -31.06
C ILE A 333 6.49 1.61 -32.42
N PHE A 334 5.64 1.85 -33.43
CA PHE A 334 5.89 1.33 -34.78
C PHE A 334 7.07 2.03 -35.46
N ASP A 335 7.29 3.32 -35.17
CA ASP A 335 8.43 4.07 -35.70
C ASP A 335 9.75 3.55 -35.11
N GLU A 336 9.76 3.22 -33.82
CA GLU A 336 10.93 2.68 -33.11
C GLU A 336 11.15 1.18 -33.35
N VAL A 337 10.08 0.46 -33.73
CA VAL A 337 10.06 -1.00 -33.92
C VAL A 337 9.32 -1.37 -35.22
N PRO A 338 9.89 -1.03 -36.39
CA PRO A 338 9.24 -1.26 -37.68
C PRO A 338 8.97 -2.75 -37.97
N GLN A 339 9.68 -3.68 -37.32
CA GLN A 339 9.47 -5.13 -37.45
C GLN A 339 8.04 -5.56 -37.05
N LEU A 340 7.35 -4.78 -36.20
CA LEU A 340 5.95 -5.05 -35.89
C LEU A 340 5.04 -4.87 -37.13
N LEU A 341 5.40 -4.00 -38.08
CA LEU A 341 4.63 -3.74 -39.31
C LEU A 341 4.66 -4.92 -40.28
N GLU A 342 5.66 -5.80 -40.18
CA GLU A 342 5.74 -7.03 -40.97
C GLU A 342 4.68 -8.07 -40.55
N ILE A 343 4.09 -7.90 -39.37
CA ILE A 343 3.04 -8.79 -38.87
C ILE A 343 1.68 -8.39 -39.42
N ARG A 344 0.96 -9.36 -39.98
CA ARG A 344 -0.45 -9.18 -40.35
C ARG A 344 -1.28 -8.78 -39.12
N ASN A 345 -2.06 -7.69 -39.26
CA ASN A 345 -2.83 -7.07 -38.18
C ASN A 345 -1.94 -6.50 -37.06
N SER A 346 -0.81 -5.89 -37.42
CA SER A 346 0.19 -5.31 -36.53
C SER A 346 -0.42 -4.46 -35.39
N SER A 347 -1.37 -3.58 -35.70
CA SER A 347 -2.11 -2.78 -34.70
C SER A 347 -2.79 -3.68 -33.65
N SER A 348 -3.57 -4.68 -34.07
CA SER A 348 -4.24 -5.60 -33.15
C SER A 348 -3.25 -6.43 -32.32
N VAL A 349 -2.11 -6.80 -32.91
CA VAL A 349 -1.06 -7.58 -32.25
C VAL A 349 -0.40 -6.77 -31.14
N LEU A 350 -0.01 -5.52 -31.45
CA LEU A 350 0.55 -4.58 -30.48
C LEU A 350 -0.46 -4.27 -29.37
N ALA A 351 -1.69 -3.91 -29.74
CA ALA A 351 -2.76 -3.63 -28.78
C ALA A 351 -3.02 -4.83 -27.86
N ALA A 352 -3.08 -6.06 -28.40
CA ALA A 352 -3.29 -7.27 -27.62
C ALA A 352 -2.19 -7.46 -26.57
N TYR A 353 -0.93 -7.22 -26.94
CA TYR A 353 0.19 -7.36 -26.03
C TYR A 353 0.21 -6.29 -24.94
N LEU A 354 0.01 -5.03 -25.30
CA LEU A 354 -0.07 -3.93 -24.33
C LEU A 354 -1.25 -4.09 -23.38
N ILE A 355 -2.43 -4.47 -23.88
CA ILE A 355 -3.60 -4.78 -23.04
C ILE A 355 -3.28 -5.96 -22.10
N LYS A 356 -2.57 -6.99 -22.56
CA LYS A 356 -2.16 -8.12 -21.69
C LYS A 356 -1.28 -7.66 -20.54
N LEU A 357 -0.30 -6.79 -20.78
CA LEU A 357 0.54 -6.23 -19.73
C LEU A 357 -0.28 -5.35 -18.76
N ARG A 358 -1.14 -4.49 -19.31
CA ARG A 358 -1.95 -3.52 -18.55
C ARG A 358 -3.04 -4.15 -17.71
N SER A 359 -3.82 -5.08 -18.27
CA SER A 359 -4.97 -5.69 -17.60
C SER A 359 -4.63 -6.97 -16.85
N GLY A 360 -3.65 -7.74 -17.34
CA GLY A 360 -3.34 -9.07 -16.82
C GLY A 360 -4.32 -10.17 -17.24
N ASP A 361 -5.38 -9.85 -17.99
CA ASP A 361 -6.48 -10.78 -18.33
C ASP A 361 -6.01 -12.11 -18.95
N SER A 362 -6.79 -13.18 -18.74
CA SER A 362 -6.52 -14.47 -19.37
C SER A 362 -6.56 -14.40 -20.89
N ASN A 363 -5.83 -15.29 -21.56
CA ASN A 363 -5.81 -15.33 -23.02
C ASN A 363 -7.20 -15.63 -23.61
N GLU A 364 -8.08 -16.31 -22.88
CA GLU A 364 -9.47 -16.55 -23.26
C GLU A 364 -10.31 -15.27 -23.30
N ARG A 365 -10.20 -14.44 -22.25
CA ARG A 365 -10.91 -13.15 -22.16
C ARG A 365 -10.42 -12.21 -23.26
N LEU A 366 -9.11 -12.11 -23.44
CA LEU A 366 -8.53 -11.29 -24.50
C LEU A 366 -8.89 -11.83 -25.90
N ALA A 367 -8.91 -13.14 -26.11
CA ALA A 367 -9.26 -13.70 -27.43
C ALA A 367 -10.71 -13.35 -27.80
N THR A 368 -11.61 -13.37 -26.82
CA THR A 368 -13.00 -12.92 -26.97
C THR A 368 -13.07 -11.43 -27.31
N LEU A 369 -12.32 -10.59 -26.58
CA LEU A 369 -12.23 -9.15 -26.82
C LEU A 369 -11.76 -8.82 -28.26
N PHE A 370 -10.75 -9.55 -28.73
CA PHE A 370 -10.18 -9.39 -30.08
C PHE A 370 -10.92 -10.21 -31.16
N LYS A 371 -12.01 -10.89 -30.82
CA LYS A 371 -12.80 -11.73 -31.73
C LYS A 371 -11.93 -12.72 -32.52
N THR A 372 -10.98 -13.35 -31.85
CA THR A 372 -10.02 -14.31 -32.43
C THR A 372 -9.95 -15.58 -31.59
N SER A 373 -9.24 -16.60 -32.08
CA SER A 373 -9.03 -17.83 -31.29
C SER A 373 -7.96 -17.61 -30.21
N LYS A 374 -8.06 -18.31 -29.08
CA LYS A 374 -7.03 -18.32 -28.04
C LYS A 374 -5.65 -18.66 -28.62
N LYS A 375 -5.58 -19.62 -29.55
CA LYS A 375 -4.34 -20.06 -30.20
C LYS A 375 -3.70 -18.93 -31.00
N THR A 376 -4.51 -18.22 -31.79
CA THR A 376 -4.08 -17.05 -32.58
C THR A 376 -3.58 -15.93 -31.67
N LEU A 377 -4.36 -15.57 -30.63
CA LEU A 377 -3.94 -14.54 -29.68
C LEU A 377 -2.61 -14.92 -29.00
N SER A 378 -2.47 -16.17 -28.56
CA SER A 378 -1.25 -16.62 -27.90
C SER A 378 -0.03 -16.50 -28.82
N LYS A 379 -0.21 -16.75 -30.14
CA LYS A 379 0.82 -16.48 -31.14
C LYS A 379 1.14 -14.99 -31.26
N TRP A 380 0.12 -14.12 -31.32
CA TRP A 380 0.32 -12.66 -31.36
C TRP A 380 1.11 -12.15 -30.17
N LEU A 381 0.73 -12.55 -28.95
CA LEU A 381 1.43 -12.17 -27.72
C LEU A 381 2.88 -12.67 -27.70
N CYS A 382 3.15 -13.84 -28.29
CA CYS A 382 4.51 -14.36 -28.42
C CYS A 382 5.34 -13.50 -29.39
N GLN A 383 4.81 -13.25 -30.59
CA GLN A 383 5.49 -12.47 -31.63
C GLN A 383 5.80 -11.05 -31.17
N ALA A 384 4.81 -10.34 -30.60
CA ALA A 384 5.00 -9.00 -30.08
C ALA A 384 6.10 -8.97 -28.99
N ARG A 385 6.04 -9.90 -28.02
CA ARG A 385 7.04 -9.99 -26.95
C ARG A 385 8.46 -10.17 -27.47
N GLU A 386 8.68 -11.12 -28.39
CA GLU A 386 10.03 -11.37 -28.91
C GLU A 386 10.56 -10.16 -29.70
N ILE A 387 9.72 -9.53 -30.53
CA ILE A 387 10.09 -8.31 -31.26
C ILE A 387 10.44 -7.17 -30.30
N PHE A 388 9.65 -6.97 -29.24
CA PHE A 388 9.97 -5.98 -28.22
C PHE A 388 11.30 -6.27 -27.53
N ILE A 389 11.56 -7.53 -27.16
CA ILE A 389 12.80 -7.92 -26.48
C ILE A 389 14.03 -7.73 -27.37
N GLU A 390 13.90 -7.99 -28.67
CA GLU A 390 15.00 -7.89 -29.62
C GLU A 390 15.27 -6.45 -30.06
N HIS A 391 14.22 -5.64 -30.24
CA HIS A 391 14.35 -4.33 -30.89
C HIS A 391 13.98 -3.15 -30.01
N PHE A 392 12.99 -3.24 -29.12
CA PHE A 392 12.57 -2.11 -28.29
C PHE A 392 13.36 -2.01 -26.98
N VAL A 393 13.51 -3.14 -26.27
CA VAL A 393 14.15 -3.19 -24.96
C VAL A 393 15.60 -2.70 -25.01
N PRO A 394 16.46 -3.12 -25.96
CA PRO A 394 17.85 -2.66 -26.00
C PRO A 394 18.02 -1.16 -26.27
N GLN A 395 17.00 -0.48 -26.80
CA GLN A 395 17.02 0.97 -27.02
C GLN A 395 16.71 1.76 -25.72
N HIS A 396 16.01 1.14 -24.77
CA HIS A 396 15.44 1.83 -23.60
C HIS A 396 15.77 1.19 -22.26
N LEU A 397 16.51 0.08 -22.23
CA LEU A 397 16.83 -0.68 -21.02
C LEU A 397 18.09 -1.54 -21.22
N GLY A 398 18.84 -1.79 -20.15
CA GLY A 398 20.03 -2.63 -20.12
C GLY A 398 21.32 -1.83 -20.23
N LEU A 399 22.45 -2.37 -19.77
CA LEU A 399 23.69 -1.59 -19.63
C LEU A 399 24.19 -0.92 -20.93
N GLY A 400 23.85 -1.47 -22.10
CA GLY A 400 24.27 -0.91 -23.39
C GLY A 400 23.50 0.33 -23.86
N HIS A 401 22.32 0.62 -23.28
CA HIS A 401 21.47 1.73 -23.74
C HIS A 401 21.82 3.08 -23.10
N ILE A 402 22.55 3.08 -21.98
CA ILE A 402 22.78 4.25 -21.15
C ILE A 402 24.26 4.41 -20.82
N THR A 403 24.79 5.61 -21.02
CA THR A 403 26.18 5.94 -20.68
C THR A 403 26.32 6.40 -19.24
N ARG A 404 27.55 6.40 -18.74
CA ARG A 404 27.88 6.91 -17.41
C ARG A 404 27.50 8.38 -17.25
N GLU A 405 27.81 9.20 -18.25
CA GLU A 405 27.54 10.64 -18.27
C GLU A 405 26.04 10.91 -18.16
N LEU A 406 25.22 10.13 -18.88
CA LEU A 406 23.77 10.25 -18.82
C LEU A 406 23.23 9.85 -17.43
N ILE A 407 23.84 8.88 -16.73
CA ILE A 407 23.44 8.57 -15.35
C ILE A 407 23.78 9.73 -14.40
N ILE A 408 24.92 10.40 -14.59
CA ILE A 408 25.30 11.57 -13.79
C ILE A 408 24.33 12.73 -14.02
N GLU A 409 23.96 13.01 -15.28
CA GLU A 409 22.97 14.04 -15.65
C GLU A 409 21.58 13.80 -15.04
N LYS A 410 21.28 12.54 -14.71
CA LYS A 410 20.03 12.10 -14.06
C LYS A 410 20.07 12.17 -12.53
N ASN A 411 21.14 12.70 -11.95
CA ASN A 411 21.23 12.92 -10.51
C ASN A 411 20.41 14.15 -10.09
N LEU A 412 19.39 13.95 -9.25
CA LEU A 412 18.59 15.02 -8.66
C LEU A 412 19.38 15.78 -7.60
N ALA A 413 19.01 17.04 -7.36
CA ALA A 413 19.74 17.95 -6.49
C ALA A 413 19.93 17.42 -5.06
N ILE A 414 18.90 16.81 -4.46
CA ILE A 414 18.99 16.28 -3.09
C ILE A 414 20.01 15.12 -3.00
N PRO A 415 19.89 14.02 -3.76
CA PRO A 415 20.92 12.98 -3.82
C PRO A 415 22.32 13.52 -4.13
N SER A 416 22.44 14.43 -5.10
CA SER A 416 23.74 15.03 -5.48
C SER A 416 24.39 15.74 -4.31
N ALA A 417 23.64 16.58 -3.60
CA ALA A 417 24.14 17.31 -2.44
C ALA A 417 24.53 16.39 -1.27
N LEU A 418 23.82 15.27 -1.08
CA LEU A 418 24.06 14.33 0.03
C LEU A 418 25.21 13.36 -0.21
N PHE A 419 25.47 13.01 -1.48
CA PHE A 419 26.36 11.91 -1.83
C PHE A 419 27.41 12.28 -2.91
N GLU A 420 27.67 13.57 -3.10
CA GLU A 420 28.68 14.09 -4.04
C GLU A 420 28.41 13.67 -5.50
N GLY A 421 27.15 13.79 -5.93
CA GLY A 421 26.65 13.31 -7.24
C GLY A 421 27.06 14.13 -8.46
N ASP A 422 27.69 15.30 -8.29
CA ASP A 422 28.03 16.20 -9.40
C ASP A 422 28.98 15.58 -10.43
N PHE A 423 29.72 14.55 -10.03
CA PHE A 423 30.76 13.93 -10.86
C PHE A 423 30.67 12.40 -10.92
N ARG A 424 29.61 11.80 -10.38
CA ARG A 424 29.51 10.34 -10.26
C ARG A 424 28.08 9.83 -10.32
N PRO A 425 27.83 8.65 -10.91
CA PRO A 425 26.55 7.99 -10.85
C PRO A 425 26.05 7.78 -9.42
N ILE A 426 24.78 8.09 -9.19
CA ILE A 426 24.04 7.65 -8.01
C ILE A 426 22.95 6.67 -8.46
N VAL A 427 23.05 5.42 -8.00
CA VAL A 427 22.11 4.36 -8.37
C VAL A 427 21.42 3.79 -7.13
N ILE A 428 20.11 3.66 -7.23
CA ILE A 428 19.26 3.04 -6.21
C ILE A 428 18.96 1.61 -6.64
N PHE A 429 19.28 0.65 -5.77
CA PHE A 429 18.96 -0.76 -6.00
C PHE A 429 17.82 -1.19 -5.09
N ASP A 430 16.95 -2.04 -5.65
CA ASP A 430 15.83 -2.59 -4.90
C ASP A 430 15.34 -3.93 -5.46
N GLY A 431 14.96 -4.82 -4.56
CA GLY A 431 14.25 -6.05 -4.94
C GLY A 431 12.74 -5.81 -4.90
N THR A 432 12.04 -6.08 -6.00
CA THR A 432 10.57 -6.16 -5.99
C THR A 432 10.11 -7.61 -6.03
N TYR A 433 8.80 -7.84 -5.98
CA TYR A 433 8.23 -9.17 -6.04
C TYR A 433 7.04 -9.26 -6.99
N CYS A 434 6.98 -10.36 -7.73
CA CYS A 434 5.82 -10.76 -8.51
C CYS A 434 5.23 -12.02 -7.90
N HIS A 435 3.99 -11.96 -7.41
CA HIS A 435 3.32 -13.14 -6.89
C HIS A 435 3.09 -14.16 -8.00
N VAL A 436 3.31 -15.44 -7.69
CA VAL A 436 3.07 -16.55 -8.64
C VAL A 436 2.12 -17.56 -8.00
N GLU A 437 1.40 -18.30 -8.84
CA GLU A 437 0.53 -19.38 -8.37
C GLU A 437 1.30 -20.46 -7.61
N LYS A 438 0.64 -21.08 -6.62
CA LYS A 438 1.17 -22.29 -5.99
C LYS A 438 1.31 -23.38 -7.07
N SER A 439 2.48 -24.00 -7.15
CA SER A 439 2.78 -25.04 -8.13
C SER A 439 2.73 -26.43 -7.52
N SER A 440 2.27 -27.43 -8.27
CA SER A 440 2.44 -28.85 -7.94
C SER A 440 3.89 -29.33 -8.16
N ASN A 441 4.71 -28.55 -8.88
CA ASN A 441 6.16 -28.76 -8.91
C ASN A 441 6.74 -28.30 -7.56
N TYR A 442 6.91 -29.23 -6.63
CA TYR A 442 7.36 -28.94 -5.27
C TYR A 442 8.75 -28.28 -5.21
N LEU A 443 9.63 -28.50 -6.20
CA LEU A 443 10.91 -27.79 -6.26
C LEU A 443 10.69 -26.30 -6.57
N TYR A 444 9.91 -26.00 -7.61
CA TYR A 444 9.56 -24.62 -7.95
C TYR A 444 8.77 -23.95 -6.83
N GLN A 445 7.80 -24.66 -6.24
CA GLN A 445 7.01 -24.15 -5.12
C GLN A 445 7.91 -23.80 -3.91
N LYS A 446 8.86 -24.65 -3.54
CA LYS A 446 9.80 -24.38 -2.43
C LYS A 446 10.68 -23.17 -2.71
N LYS A 447 11.23 -23.06 -3.92
CA LYS A 447 12.09 -21.92 -4.32
C LYS A 447 11.34 -20.58 -4.40
N THR A 448 10.06 -20.61 -4.73
CA THR A 448 9.23 -19.40 -4.84
C THR A 448 8.48 -19.06 -3.57
N TYR A 449 8.46 -19.92 -2.55
CA TYR A 449 7.75 -19.62 -1.30
C TYR A 449 8.55 -18.66 -0.42
N SER A 450 7.99 -17.48 -0.16
CA SER A 450 8.58 -16.49 0.75
C SER A 450 8.11 -16.73 2.18
N LEU A 451 9.05 -16.90 3.12
CA LEU A 451 8.75 -16.94 4.56
C LEU A 451 8.39 -15.55 5.13
N HIS A 452 8.74 -14.48 4.44
CA HIS A 452 8.42 -13.11 4.86
C HIS A 452 7.01 -12.69 4.42
N LYS A 453 6.62 -13.05 3.19
CA LYS A 453 5.30 -12.72 2.63
C LYS A 453 4.28 -13.86 2.76
N TYR A 454 4.69 -15.02 3.27
CA TYR A 454 3.88 -16.23 3.43
C TYR A 454 3.12 -16.64 2.15
N ARG A 455 3.75 -16.43 0.98
CA ARG A 455 3.17 -16.66 -0.34
C ARG A 455 4.23 -16.98 -1.37
N ASN A 456 3.84 -17.66 -2.46
CA ASN A 456 4.68 -17.88 -3.62
C ASN A 456 4.90 -16.57 -4.42
N LEU A 457 6.16 -16.25 -4.70
CA LEU A 457 6.60 -15.10 -5.49
C LEU A 457 7.95 -15.37 -6.18
N THR A 458 8.28 -14.55 -7.16
CA THR A 458 9.63 -14.41 -7.72
C THR A 458 10.10 -12.98 -7.55
N LYS A 459 11.41 -12.75 -7.57
CA LYS A 459 12.00 -11.42 -7.35
C LYS A 459 12.65 -10.85 -8.62
N PRO A 460 12.05 -9.86 -9.28
CA PRO A 460 12.80 -8.95 -10.15
C PRO A 460 13.67 -8.00 -9.30
N PHE A 461 14.83 -7.63 -9.81
CA PHE A 461 15.80 -6.78 -9.12
C PHE A 461 16.08 -5.53 -9.96
N LEU A 462 15.79 -4.35 -9.41
CA LEU A 462 15.79 -3.09 -10.13
C LEU A 462 17.05 -2.28 -9.84
N MET A 463 17.49 -1.55 -10.87
CA MET A 463 18.55 -0.56 -10.83
C MET A 463 18.01 0.75 -11.39
N VAL A 464 17.98 1.80 -10.57
CA VAL A 464 17.22 3.01 -10.89
C VAL A 464 18.06 4.26 -10.60
N CYS A 465 18.11 5.19 -11.55
CA CYS A 465 18.68 6.52 -11.38
C CYS A 465 17.81 7.37 -10.44
N THR A 466 18.35 8.47 -9.94
CA THR A 466 17.59 9.27 -8.96
C THR A 466 16.42 10.06 -9.56
N ASP A 467 16.35 10.22 -10.89
CA ASP A 467 15.18 10.74 -11.63
C ASP A 467 14.12 9.66 -11.93
N GLY A 468 14.33 8.43 -11.47
CA GLY A 468 13.44 7.30 -11.72
C GLY A 468 13.66 6.58 -13.05
N HIS A 469 14.67 6.94 -13.84
CA HIS A 469 15.06 6.19 -15.03
C HIS A 469 15.60 4.82 -14.63
N ILE A 470 15.15 3.76 -15.30
CA ILE A 470 15.54 2.37 -14.99
C ILE A 470 16.76 2.01 -15.83
N ILE A 471 17.88 1.65 -15.19
CA ILE A 471 19.09 1.21 -15.91
C ILE A 471 18.87 -0.20 -16.46
N ASP A 472 18.50 -1.14 -15.60
CA ASP A 472 18.13 -2.51 -15.98
C ASP A 472 17.24 -3.15 -14.89
N VAL A 473 16.62 -4.27 -15.25
CA VAL A 473 15.89 -5.16 -14.34
C VAL A 473 16.39 -6.61 -14.51
N LEU A 474 16.88 -7.18 -13.42
CA LEU A 474 17.50 -8.51 -13.40
C LEU A 474 16.56 -9.55 -12.77
N GLY A 475 16.89 -10.83 -12.97
CA GLY A 475 16.16 -11.97 -12.42
C GLY A 475 15.44 -12.82 -13.48
N PRO A 476 14.38 -13.57 -13.10
CA PRO A 476 13.70 -13.52 -11.82
C PRO A 476 14.41 -14.43 -10.81
N TYR A 477 14.75 -13.90 -9.64
CA TYR A 477 15.39 -14.69 -8.58
C TYR A 477 14.34 -15.46 -7.76
N PRO A 478 14.75 -16.59 -7.14
CA PRO A 478 13.94 -17.29 -6.15
C PRO A 478 13.54 -16.38 -4.98
N ALA A 479 12.37 -16.63 -4.38
CA ALA A 479 11.96 -15.93 -3.17
C ALA A 479 12.88 -16.21 -1.97
N THR A 480 13.57 -17.34 -2.00
CA THR A 480 14.52 -17.79 -0.97
C THR A 480 15.87 -17.07 -1.04
N THR A 481 16.17 -16.37 -2.14
CA THR A 481 17.42 -15.62 -2.29
C THR A 481 17.24 -14.24 -1.66
N SER A 482 18.09 -13.87 -0.71
CA SER A 482 18.07 -12.54 -0.10
C SER A 482 18.52 -11.48 -1.10
N ASP A 483 18.12 -10.23 -0.90
CA ASP A 483 18.52 -9.14 -1.83
C ASP A 483 20.03 -8.88 -1.75
N SER A 484 20.62 -9.11 -0.57
CA SER A 484 22.06 -9.12 -0.38
C SER A 484 22.77 -10.22 -1.17
N ASP A 485 22.21 -11.44 -1.25
CA ASP A 485 22.83 -12.53 -2.01
C ASP A 485 22.71 -12.31 -3.51
N ILE A 486 21.60 -11.73 -3.97
CA ILE A 486 21.45 -11.27 -5.36
C ILE A 486 22.55 -10.25 -5.67
N MET A 487 22.70 -9.23 -4.83
CA MET A 487 23.71 -8.19 -5.00
C MET A 487 25.13 -8.77 -5.06
N ARG A 488 25.46 -9.74 -4.18
CA ARG A 488 26.77 -10.42 -4.20
C ARG A 488 27.02 -11.20 -5.49
N TYR A 489 25.99 -11.87 -6.00
CA TYR A 489 26.09 -12.62 -7.25
C TYR A 489 26.31 -11.68 -8.44
N GLU A 490 25.50 -10.62 -8.56
CA GLU A 490 25.56 -9.67 -9.67
C GLU A 490 26.81 -8.79 -9.68
N PHE A 491 27.52 -8.66 -8.56
CA PHE A 491 28.79 -7.94 -8.44
C PHE A 491 30.00 -8.86 -8.19
N SER A 492 29.86 -10.15 -8.47
CA SER A 492 30.99 -11.07 -8.47
C SER A 492 31.95 -10.77 -9.65
N THR A 493 33.15 -11.35 -9.63
CA THR A 493 34.15 -11.14 -10.69
C THR A 493 33.59 -11.55 -12.06
N GLU A 494 33.96 -10.82 -13.13
CA GLU A 494 33.56 -11.09 -14.52
C GLU A 494 32.04 -10.99 -14.78
N THR A 495 31.33 -10.16 -14.00
CA THR A 495 29.91 -9.86 -14.24
C THR A 495 29.74 -8.53 -14.99
N PRO A 496 28.70 -8.40 -15.85
CA PRO A 496 28.46 -7.16 -16.58
C PRO A 496 28.28 -5.93 -15.69
N LEU A 497 27.65 -6.07 -14.50
CA LEU A 497 27.53 -4.94 -13.57
C LEU A 497 28.89 -4.52 -13.00
N ARG A 498 29.78 -5.50 -12.72
CA ARG A 498 31.11 -5.22 -12.19
C ARG A 498 31.99 -4.48 -13.18
N ASP A 499 31.83 -4.76 -14.47
CA ASP A 499 32.58 -4.08 -15.54
C ASP A 499 31.99 -2.69 -15.86
N PHE A 500 30.69 -2.50 -15.64
CA PHE A 500 29.99 -1.26 -15.95
C PHE A 500 30.22 -0.15 -14.91
N PHE A 501 30.15 -0.47 -13.62
CA PHE A 501 30.35 0.51 -12.55
C PHE A 501 31.82 0.67 -12.17
N GLN A 502 32.18 1.87 -11.72
CA GLN A 502 33.56 2.25 -11.42
C GLN A 502 33.77 2.54 -9.93
N ASP A 503 35.03 2.58 -9.53
CA ASP A 503 35.44 2.99 -8.18
C ASP A 503 34.86 4.38 -7.84
N GLY A 504 34.34 4.52 -6.62
CA GLY A 504 33.72 5.75 -6.14
C GLY A 504 32.25 5.96 -6.54
N ASP A 505 31.64 5.11 -7.36
CA ASP A 505 30.20 5.17 -7.69
C ASP A 505 29.33 4.96 -6.44
N VAL A 506 28.18 5.62 -6.41
CA VAL A 506 27.33 5.68 -5.21
C VAL A 506 26.13 4.76 -5.34
N PHE A 507 26.00 3.84 -4.39
CA PHE A 507 24.85 2.92 -4.29
C PHE A 507 24.01 3.21 -3.06
N ILE A 508 22.74 3.53 -3.29
CA ILE A 508 21.74 3.75 -2.24
C ILE A 508 20.91 2.46 -2.10
N LEU A 509 21.00 1.79 -0.95
CA LEU A 509 20.43 0.46 -0.76
C LEU A 509 19.49 0.41 0.45
N ASP A 510 18.60 -0.58 0.45
CA ASP A 510 17.80 -0.88 1.64
C ASP A 510 18.68 -1.52 2.73
N ARG A 511 18.17 -1.56 3.95
CA ARG A 511 18.80 -2.28 5.05
C ARG A 511 19.02 -3.76 4.74
N GLY A 512 18.14 -4.39 3.95
CA GLY A 512 18.24 -5.79 3.55
C GLY A 512 19.51 -6.15 2.76
N PHE A 513 20.29 -5.15 2.31
CA PHE A 513 21.53 -5.32 1.57
C PHE A 513 22.79 -5.34 2.43
N ARG A 514 22.68 -5.21 3.76
CA ARG A 514 23.83 -5.05 4.65
C ARG A 514 24.94 -6.08 4.42
N ASP A 515 24.58 -7.34 4.20
CA ASP A 515 25.57 -8.40 4.11
C ASP A 515 26.40 -8.31 2.82
N SER A 516 25.97 -7.53 1.82
CA SER A 516 26.68 -7.31 0.55
C SER A 516 27.68 -6.15 0.63
N LEU A 517 27.57 -5.28 1.64
CA LEU A 517 28.41 -4.07 1.76
C LEU A 517 29.92 -4.38 1.78
N PRO A 518 30.43 -5.43 2.46
CA PRO A 518 31.86 -5.74 2.43
C PRO A 518 32.39 -5.97 1.01
N LEU A 519 31.65 -6.71 0.18
CA LEU A 519 32.02 -6.95 -1.22
C LEU A 519 31.98 -5.64 -2.02
N LEU A 520 30.90 -4.87 -1.89
CA LEU A 520 30.72 -3.63 -2.63
C LEU A 520 31.78 -2.58 -2.28
N ASN A 521 32.16 -2.49 -1.00
CA ASN A 521 33.21 -1.58 -0.55
C ASN A 521 34.60 -2.06 -1.01
N GLN A 522 34.86 -3.38 -0.98
CA GLN A 522 36.08 -3.96 -1.58
C GLN A 522 36.13 -3.68 -3.09
N CYS A 523 34.97 -3.60 -3.73
CA CYS A 523 34.82 -3.27 -5.12
C CYS A 523 35.08 -1.78 -5.44
N GLY A 524 35.18 -0.92 -4.43
CA GLY A 524 35.41 0.52 -4.58
C GLY A 524 34.15 1.38 -4.49
N TYR A 525 32.98 0.78 -4.36
CA TYR A 525 31.71 1.53 -4.37
C TYR A 525 31.43 2.20 -3.03
N ARG A 526 30.81 3.38 -3.09
CA ARG A 526 30.31 4.10 -1.92
C ARG A 526 28.89 3.65 -1.62
N THR A 527 28.74 2.81 -0.60
CA THR A 527 27.45 2.23 -0.24
C THR A 527 26.79 2.94 0.93
N TYR A 528 25.50 3.24 0.79
CA TYR A 528 24.71 3.92 1.82
C TYR A 528 23.44 3.13 2.13
N VAL A 529 23.28 2.76 3.41
CA VAL A 529 22.11 2.02 3.93
C VAL A 529 21.57 2.67 5.20
N PRO A 530 20.27 2.49 5.52
CA PRO A 530 19.76 2.88 6.82
C PRO A 530 20.46 2.09 7.93
N ALA A 531 20.82 2.79 9.01
CA ALA A 531 21.48 2.20 10.17
C ALA A 531 20.57 1.19 10.88
N THR A 532 21.18 0.22 11.56
CA THR A 532 20.48 -0.71 12.44
C THR A 532 20.80 -0.43 13.88
N MET A 533 19.78 -0.62 14.69
CA MET A 533 19.85 -0.47 16.13
C MET A 533 20.85 -1.47 16.73
N ALA A 534 21.72 -0.98 17.60
CA ALA A 534 22.64 -1.83 18.32
C ALA A 534 21.87 -2.79 19.25
N GLN A 535 22.46 -3.94 19.54
CA GLN A 535 21.83 -4.93 20.40
C GLN A 535 21.59 -4.36 21.80
N GLY A 536 20.36 -4.50 22.30
CA GLY A 536 19.95 -3.98 23.62
C GLY A 536 19.48 -2.52 23.62
N GLU A 537 19.68 -1.79 22.52
CA GLU A 537 19.17 -0.42 22.38
C GLU A 537 17.69 -0.41 21.98
N THR A 538 17.02 0.72 22.24
CA THR A 538 15.62 0.95 21.88
C THR A 538 15.43 2.01 20.79
N GLN A 539 16.48 2.78 20.48
CA GLN A 539 16.49 3.82 19.46
C GLN A 539 17.86 3.89 18.75
N LEU A 540 17.88 4.47 17.56
CA LEU A 540 19.13 4.87 16.89
C LEU A 540 19.74 6.09 17.58
N SER A 541 21.07 6.21 17.50
CA SER A 541 21.75 7.46 17.85
C SER A 541 21.27 8.60 16.95
N THR A 542 21.44 9.85 17.38
CA THR A 542 21.03 11.02 16.57
C THR A 542 21.72 11.01 15.20
N LEU A 543 23.02 10.73 15.16
CA LEU A 543 23.80 10.70 13.94
C LEU A 543 23.34 9.56 13.01
N ASP A 544 23.12 8.37 13.55
CA ASP A 544 22.64 7.23 12.76
C ASP A 544 21.23 7.44 12.22
N ALA A 545 20.35 8.07 13.01
CA ALA A 545 19.00 8.41 12.60
C ALA A 545 19.02 9.49 11.49
N ASN A 546 19.92 10.47 11.57
CA ASN A 546 20.12 11.49 10.53
C ASN A 546 20.68 10.89 9.24
N LYS A 547 21.73 10.06 9.31
CA LYS A 547 22.28 9.33 8.16
C LYS A 547 21.23 8.43 7.51
N SER A 548 20.43 7.74 8.32
CA SER A 548 19.30 6.94 7.81
C SER A 548 18.26 7.79 7.09
N ARG A 549 18.02 9.03 7.55
CA ARG A 549 17.12 9.96 6.85
C ARG A 549 17.69 10.38 5.49
N ALA A 550 18.99 10.65 5.39
CA ALA A 550 19.66 10.98 4.13
C ALA A 550 19.52 9.87 3.08
N VAL A 551 19.53 8.60 3.51
CA VAL A 551 19.27 7.47 2.61
C VAL A 551 17.80 7.38 2.23
N THR A 552 16.90 7.40 3.21
CA THR A 552 15.46 7.21 2.97
C THR A 552 14.81 8.35 2.19
N ILE A 553 15.32 9.58 2.27
CA ILE A 553 14.82 10.71 1.46
C ILE A 553 15.14 10.56 -0.02
N CYS A 554 16.15 9.75 -0.39
CA CYS A 554 16.48 9.47 -1.79
C CYS A 554 15.82 8.18 -2.28
N ARG A 555 15.63 7.18 -1.41
CA ARG A 555 15.03 5.89 -1.78
C ARG A 555 13.58 5.95 -2.28
N TRP A 556 12.80 6.98 -1.94
CA TRP A 556 11.40 7.09 -2.38
C TRP A 556 11.24 6.99 -3.92
N VAL A 557 12.26 7.35 -4.69
CA VAL A 557 12.29 7.23 -6.16
C VAL A 557 12.05 5.81 -6.63
N VAL A 558 12.74 4.82 -6.05
CA VAL A 558 12.56 3.42 -6.46
C VAL A 558 11.20 2.88 -6.05
N GLU A 559 10.63 3.38 -4.94
CA GLU A 559 9.25 3.06 -4.52
C GLU A 559 8.23 3.57 -5.53
N VAL A 560 8.42 4.79 -6.08
CA VAL A 560 7.58 5.32 -7.15
C VAL A 560 7.68 4.46 -8.40
N VAL A 561 8.90 4.04 -8.78
CA VAL A 561 9.11 3.16 -9.94
C VAL A 561 8.45 1.80 -9.74
N ASN A 562 8.62 1.15 -8.58
CA ASN A 562 7.90 -0.07 -8.23
C ASN A 562 6.38 0.14 -8.30
N GLY A 563 5.88 1.28 -7.82
CA GLY A 563 4.48 1.69 -7.93
C GLY A 563 4.00 1.80 -9.38
N ARG A 564 4.80 2.37 -10.30
CA ARG A 564 4.50 2.44 -11.74
C ARG A 564 4.28 1.04 -12.33
N PHE A 565 5.14 0.06 -12.01
CA PHE A 565 4.94 -1.32 -12.45
C PHE A 565 3.59 -1.89 -12.02
N LYS A 566 3.21 -1.72 -10.74
CA LYS A 566 1.99 -2.30 -10.18
C LYS A 566 0.71 -1.57 -10.62
N ARG A 567 0.79 -0.26 -10.83
CA ARG A 567 -0.34 0.58 -11.24
C ARG A 567 -0.64 0.41 -12.73
N ASP A 568 0.40 0.49 -13.57
CA ASP A 568 0.24 0.61 -15.02
C ASP A 568 0.21 -0.77 -15.70
N PHE A 569 0.82 -1.80 -15.07
CA PHE A 569 0.86 -3.18 -15.57
C PHE A 569 0.29 -4.16 -14.54
N LYS A 570 -1.05 -4.29 -14.50
CA LYS A 570 -1.74 -5.16 -13.53
C LYS A 570 -1.31 -6.62 -13.63
N LEU A 571 -0.73 -7.03 -14.77
CA LEU A 571 -0.09 -8.34 -14.93
C LEU A 571 0.89 -8.67 -13.79
N PHE A 572 1.64 -7.69 -13.27
CA PHE A 572 2.60 -7.90 -12.17
C PHE A 572 2.03 -7.66 -10.78
N ARG A 573 0.83 -7.08 -10.67
CA ARG A 573 0.11 -6.89 -9.41
C ARG A 573 -0.67 -8.14 -9.01
N GLN A 574 -1.26 -8.83 -9.99
CA GLN A 574 -2.02 -10.05 -9.76
C GLN A 574 -1.12 -11.27 -9.51
N CYS A 575 -1.74 -12.40 -9.17
CA CYS A 575 -1.06 -13.69 -9.08
C CYS A 575 -0.71 -14.17 -10.50
N TYR A 576 0.58 -14.24 -10.83
CA TYR A 576 1.07 -14.61 -12.15
C TYR A 576 0.90 -16.10 -12.41
N PHE A 577 0.48 -16.44 -13.64
CA PHE A 577 0.19 -17.82 -14.04
C PHE A 577 1.46 -18.64 -14.21
N ASN A 578 1.52 -19.83 -13.59
CA ASN A 578 2.71 -20.69 -13.64
C ASN A 578 3.11 -21.10 -15.07
N THR A 579 2.11 -21.29 -15.95
CA THR A 579 2.32 -21.65 -17.36
C THR A 579 2.97 -20.53 -18.17
N ALA A 580 2.83 -19.28 -17.73
CA ALA A 580 3.42 -18.11 -18.36
C ALA A 580 4.76 -17.69 -17.73
N SER A 581 5.21 -18.34 -16.64
CA SER A 581 6.38 -17.90 -15.87
C SER A 581 7.68 -17.83 -16.68
N LYS A 582 7.81 -18.59 -17.77
CA LYS A 582 8.96 -18.50 -18.69
C LYS A 582 9.09 -17.12 -19.37
N SER A 583 7.98 -16.40 -19.50
CA SER A 583 7.92 -15.08 -20.12
C SER A 583 7.94 -13.94 -19.12
N LEU A 584 7.90 -14.22 -17.81
CA LEU A 584 7.74 -13.22 -16.76
C LEU A 584 8.75 -12.08 -16.87
N MET A 585 10.04 -12.40 -16.99
CA MET A 585 11.06 -11.35 -17.09
C MET A 585 11.13 -10.67 -18.45
N LYS A 586 10.73 -11.36 -19.52
CA LYS A 586 10.58 -10.68 -20.82
C LYS A 586 9.51 -9.61 -20.71
N ASP A 587 8.34 -9.98 -20.19
CA ASP A 587 7.24 -9.04 -19.97
C ASP A 587 7.63 -7.92 -18.99
N PHE A 588 8.39 -8.23 -17.92
CA PHE A 588 8.88 -7.23 -16.96
C PHE A 588 9.88 -6.24 -17.58
N LYS A 589 10.82 -6.72 -18.42
CA LYS A 589 11.76 -5.88 -19.17
C LYS A 589 11.05 -4.98 -20.17
N VAL A 590 10.05 -5.50 -20.88
CA VAL A 590 9.22 -4.68 -21.77
C VAL A 590 8.51 -3.57 -21.00
N ALA A 591 7.91 -3.89 -19.86
CA ALA A 591 7.27 -2.88 -19.02
C ALA A 591 8.26 -1.83 -18.51
N ALA A 592 9.49 -2.22 -18.13
CA ALA A 592 10.53 -1.29 -17.73
C ALA A 592 10.92 -0.33 -18.87
N ALA A 593 11.13 -0.86 -20.09
CA ALA A 593 11.41 -0.08 -21.28
C ALA A 593 10.28 0.89 -21.62
N LEU A 594 9.02 0.45 -21.51
CA LEU A 594 7.84 1.31 -21.71
C LEU A 594 7.76 2.43 -20.66
N ILE A 595 8.12 2.16 -19.40
CA ILE A 595 8.21 3.19 -18.35
C ILE A 595 9.28 4.22 -18.73
N ASN A 596 10.50 3.77 -19.05
CA ASN A 596 11.58 4.70 -19.43
C ASN A 596 11.21 5.57 -20.63
N ARG A 597 10.49 5.00 -21.60
CA ARG A 597 10.16 5.71 -22.83
C ARG A 597 9.02 6.72 -22.66
N PHE A 598 7.98 6.37 -21.91
CA PHE A 598 6.72 7.11 -21.94
C PHE A 598 6.32 7.77 -20.61
N HIS A 599 6.94 7.39 -19.49
CA HIS A 599 6.68 8.06 -18.22
C HIS A 599 7.51 9.35 -18.11
N PRO A 600 6.92 10.45 -17.62
CA PRO A 600 7.70 11.63 -17.29
C PRO A 600 8.79 11.31 -16.25
N PRO A 601 10.01 11.87 -16.40
CA PRO A 601 11.06 11.74 -15.40
C PRO A 601 10.62 12.40 -14.09
N ILE A 602 11.14 11.90 -12.97
CA ILE A 602 11.01 12.58 -11.68
C ILE A 602 11.97 13.77 -11.73
N THR A 603 11.46 14.96 -11.43
CA THR A 603 12.23 16.20 -11.44
C THR A 603 12.51 16.71 -10.04
N ASP A 604 13.45 17.64 -9.93
CA ASP A 604 13.70 18.33 -8.68
C ASP A 604 12.46 19.06 -8.19
N ARG A 605 12.33 19.05 -6.85
CA ARG A 605 11.28 19.77 -6.17
C ARG A 605 11.64 21.25 -6.10
N ILE A 606 10.62 22.11 -6.13
CA ILE A 606 10.80 23.57 -5.97
C ILE A 606 11.47 23.89 -4.62
N ASP A 607 11.19 23.11 -3.58
CA ASP A 607 11.72 23.25 -2.21
C ASP A 607 13.07 22.54 -1.98
N SER A 608 13.69 21.95 -3.02
CA SER A 608 14.92 21.14 -2.91
C SER A 608 16.07 21.90 -2.24
N GLY A 609 16.33 23.15 -2.65
CA GLY A 609 17.40 23.98 -2.06
C GLY A 609 17.19 24.25 -0.57
N ALA A 610 15.95 24.52 -0.15
CA ALA A 610 15.61 24.73 1.26
C ALA A 610 15.76 23.43 2.08
N ILE A 611 15.35 22.29 1.50
CA ILE A 611 15.55 20.97 2.10
C ILE A 611 17.03 20.67 2.28
N ILE A 612 17.86 20.87 1.25
CA ILE A 612 19.31 20.64 1.29
C ILE A 612 19.95 21.47 2.40
N ASN A 613 19.62 22.77 2.48
CA ASN A 613 20.14 23.64 3.53
C ASN A 613 19.78 23.12 4.93
N GLN A 614 18.52 22.74 5.14
CA GLN A 614 18.08 22.19 6.43
C GLN A 614 18.77 20.86 6.76
N ILE A 615 19.03 20.00 5.77
CA ILE A 615 19.80 18.78 5.99
C ILE A 615 21.24 19.11 6.40
N ASN A 616 21.90 20.02 5.70
CA ASN A 616 23.29 20.40 5.99
C ASN A 616 23.45 20.99 7.40
N ILE A 617 22.51 21.84 7.81
CA ILE A 617 22.48 22.41 9.18
C ILE A 617 22.34 21.32 10.25
N ASN A 618 21.51 20.30 10.01
CA ASN A 618 21.13 19.34 11.05
C ASN A 618 21.87 18.00 11.00
N MET A 619 22.56 17.65 9.90
CA MET A 619 23.16 16.33 9.69
C MET A 619 24.00 15.88 10.89
N ASN A 620 24.84 16.78 11.39
CA ASN A 620 25.75 16.54 12.51
C ASN A 620 25.25 17.17 13.83
N ARG A 621 24.03 17.73 13.85
CA ARG A 621 23.47 18.37 15.03
C ARG A 621 22.91 17.32 15.99
N TYR A 622 23.39 17.37 17.22
CA TYR A 622 22.93 16.49 18.29
C TYR A 622 21.55 16.90 18.83
N ASN A 623 20.73 15.91 19.23
CA ASN A 623 19.40 16.17 19.77
C ASN A 623 19.47 16.42 21.29
N ILE A 624 19.81 17.66 21.63
CA ILE A 624 19.94 18.14 23.02
C ILE A 624 18.64 17.92 23.80
N LEU A 625 17.49 18.21 23.20
CA LEU A 625 16.19 17.96 23.83
C LEU A 625 15.99 16.47 24.14
N GLY A 626 16.30 15.59 23.18
CA GLY A 626 16.19 14.14 23.37
C GLY A 626 17.03 13.63 24.53
N GLU A 627 18.28 14.09 24.66
CA GLU A 627 19.09 13.74 25.83
C GLU A 627 18.50 14.24 27.13
N PHE A 628 18.06 15.50 27.15
CA PHE A 628 17.47 16.07 28.35
C PHE A 628 16.26 15.26 28.82
N ILE A 629 15.37 14.89 27.89
CA ILE A 629 14.18 14.07 28.17
C ILE A 629 14.56 12.69 28.72
N VAL A 630 15.56 12.04 28.11
CA VAL A 630 16.02 10.69 28.51
C VAL A 630 16.71 10.72 29.88
N ASN A 631 17.67 11.63 30.08
CA ASN A 631 18.45 11.72 31.31
C ASN A 631 17.59 12.05 32.54
N ASN A 632 16.56 12.87 32.36
CA ASN A 632 15.63 13.22 33.43
C ASN A 632 14.43 12.26 33.55
N GLN A 633 14.34 11.24 32.68
CA GLN A 633 13.27 10.23 32.69
C GLN A 633 11.86 10.80 32.56
N TYR A 634 11.67 11.83 31.72
CA TYR A 634 10.39 12.55 31.56
C TYR A 634 9.21 11.65 31.14
N ASN A 635 9.47 10.49 30.52
CA ASN A 635 8.43 9.49 30.22
C ASN A 635 7.73 8.93 31.47
N ARG A 636 8.39 8.98 32.63
CA ARG A 636 7.86 8.50 33.92
C ARG A 636 7.29 9.63 34.78
N ARG A 637 7.61 10.89 34.49
CA ARG A 637 7.20 12.04 35.29
C ARG A 637 5.86 12.58 34.82
N ARG A 638 4.83 12.43 35.65
CA ARG A 638 3.48 12.94 35.37
C ARG A 638 3.18 14.27 36.05
N ALA A 639 3.77 14.54 37.21
CA ALA A 639 3.51 15.75 37.99
C ALA A 639 3.95 17.04 37.27
N ASP A 640 4.96 16.94 36.41
CA ASP A 640 5.56 18.09 35.71
C ASP A 640 4.72 18.56 34.50
N PHE A 641 3.64 17.86 34.17
CA PHE A 641 2.81 18.17 33.00
C PHE A 641 1.34 18.31 33.34
N GLU A 642 0.73 19.35 32.79
CA GLU A 642 -0.69 19.60 32.86
C GLU A 642 -1.37 19.13 31.57
N SER A 643 -2.42 18.31 31.68
CA SER A 643 -3.21 17.89 30.53
C SER A 643 -4.06 19.05 30.03
N ILE A 644 -4.13 19.23 28.71
CA ILE A 644 -4.88 20.33 28.11
C ILE A 644 -5.86 19.85 27.04
N THR A 645 -7.02 20.48 26.99
CA THR A 645 -8.02 20.26 25.94
C THR A 645 -7.73 21.19 24.76
N VAL A 646 -7.37 20.61 23.63
CA VAL A 646 -6.96 21.37 22.42
C VAL A 646 -8.10 22.22 21.84
N GLN A 647 -9.36 21.85 22.09
CA GLN A 647 -10.55 22.54 21.56
C GLN A 647 -10.91 23.85 22.30
N ASN A 648 -10.42 24.05 23.53
CA ASN A 648 -10.76 25.22 24.33
C ASN A 648 -9.60 26.24 24.31
N ASP A 649 -9.28 26.90 23.19
CA ASP A 649 -8.35 28.05 23.00
C ASP A 649 -6.97 28.08 23.74
N ASN A 650 -6.62 27.07 24.53
CA ASN A 650 -5.55 27.07 25.53
C ASN A 650 -4.17 26.76 24.93
N LEU A 651 -4.07 26.80 23.60
CA LEU A 651 -2.87 26.50 22.82
C LEU A 651 -2.67 27.49 21.67
N ASN A 652 -3.25 28.70 21.77
CA ASN A 652 -3.06 29.75 20.75
C ASN A 652 -1.59 30.19 20.62
N GLU A 653 -0.76 29.88 21.61
CA GLU A 653 0.69 30.10 21.59
C GLU A 653 1.47 29.08 20.75
N PHE A 654 0.86 27.96 20.36
CA PHE A 654 1.50 27.03 19.42
C PHE A 654 1.46 27.62 18.01
N PRO A 655 2.58 27.64 17.26
CA PRO A 655 2.65 28.35 15.99
C PRO A 655 1.65 27.79 14.97
N GLN A 656 0.92 28.68 14.30
CA GLN A 656 0.17 28.31 13.09
C GLN A 656 1.13 28.27 11.91
N LEU A 657 1.29 27.10 11.28
CA LEU A 657 2.22 26.89 10.18
C LEU A 657 1.48 26.77 8.86
N SER A 658 2.07 27.30 7.80
CA SER A 658 1.66 26.97 6.44
C SER A 658 1.98 25.51 6.09
N TYR A 659 1.33 24.98 5.05
CA TYR A 659 1.59 23.61 4.60
C TYR A 659 3.02 23.44 4.03
N ASP A 660 3.59 24.49 3.43
CA ASP A 660 4.97 24.49 2.92
C ASP A 660 5.99 24.45 4.07
N GLU A 661 5.74 25.19 5.16
CA GLU A 661 6.56 25.09 6.37
C GLU A 661 6.52 23.70 6.98
N LEU A 662 5.35 23.05 6.99
CA LEU A 662 5.20 21.67 7.42
C LEU A 662 6.02 20.70 6.57
N ILE A 663 6.06 20.88 5.25
CA ILE A 663 6.91 20.08 4.35
C ILE A 663 8.39 20.25 4.71
N LEU A 664 8.83 21.46 5.06
CA LEU A 664 10.20 21.73 5.49
C LEU A 664 10.51 21.14 6.88
N VAL A 665 9.54 21.04 7.78
CA VAL A 665 9.74 20.38 9.09
C VAL A 665 9.98 18.87 8.95
N SER A 666 9.30 18.18 8.03
CA SER A 666 9.54 16.74 7.75
C SER A 666 10.59 16.47 6.66
N LEU A 667 10.96 17.50 5.89
CA LEU A 667 11.76 17.39 4.67
C LEU A 667 11.09 16.50 3.62
N GLY A 668 9.79 16.72 3.39
CA GLY A 668 9.00 15.99 2.40
C GLY A 668 7.60 15.64 2.88
N THR A 669 6.78 15.14 1.95
CA THR A 669 5.34 14.95 2.14
C THR A 669 4.97 13.64 2.82
N TYR A 670 5.89 12.69 2.93
CA TYR A 670 5.60 11.34 3.41
C TYR A 670 5.06 11.34 4.85
N GLN A 671 5.75 12.02 5.78
CA GLN A 671 5.31 12.09 7.17
C GLN A 671 3.99 12.86 7.35
N LEU A 672 3.67 13.80 6.45
CA LEU A 672 2.39 14.51 6.45
C LEU A 672 1.23 13.60 6.03
N LYS A 673 1.42 12.77 5.00
CA LYS A 673 0.44 11.75 4.60
C LYS A 673 0.16 10.78 5.75
N GLN A 674 1.21 10.36 6.45
CA GLN A 674 1.10 9.47 7.62
C GLN A 674 0.47 10.16 8.85
N ALA A 675 0.74 11.45 9.06
CA ALA A 675 0.16 12.23 10.15
C ALA A 675 -1.38 12.18 10.13
N ARG A 676 -1.99 12.28 8.94
CA ARG A 676 -3.45 12.17 8.77
C ARG A 676 -4.01 10.82 9.23
N SER A 677 -3.28 9.73 8.99
CA SER A 677 -3.68 8.39 9.43
C SER A 677 -3.58 8.24 10.95
N TYR A 678 -2.49 8.71 11.57
CA TYR A 678 -2.36 8.73 13.02
C TYR A 678 -3.42 9.61 13.69
N PHE A 679 -3.75 10.76 13.09
CA PHE A 679 -4.86 11.60 13.52
C PHE A 679 -6.18 10.82 13.55
N GLY A 680 -6.47 10.06 12.48
CA GLY A 680 -7.68 9.24 12.41
C GLY A 680 -7.80 8.24 13.57
N GLU A 681 -6.70 7.56 13.91
CA GLU A 681 -6.67 6.62 15.04
C GLU A 681 -7.02 7.29 16.38
N HIS A 682 -6.60 8.54 16.58
CA HIS A 682 -6.88 9.28 17.81
C HIS A 682 -8.29 9.88 17.86
N MET A 683 -8.93 10.14 16.71
CA MET A 683 -10.28 10.70 16.67
C MET A 683 -11.38 9.64 16.74
N ARG A 684 -11.11 8.39 16.35
CA ARG A 684 -12.11 7.30 16.31
C ARG A 684 -12.58 6.85 17.70
N GLY A 685 -11.68 6.80 18.68
CA GLY A 685 -12.04 6.60 20.08
C GLY A 685 -12.20 7.97 20.73
N ASN A 686 -13.35 8.27 21.32
CA ASN A 686 -13.76 9.57 21.91
C ASN A 686 -12.77 10.26 22.89
N ASP A 687 -11.57 9.72 23.09
CA ASP A 687 -10.51 10.24 23.96
C ASP A 687 -9.62 11.30 23.29
N GLY A 688 -9.69 11.46 21.98
CA GLY A 688 -8.96 12.50 21.24
C GLY A 688 -7.42 12.41 21.38
N PHE A 689 -6.74 13.54 21.18
CA PHE A 689 -5.31 13.64 21.50
C PHE A 689 -5.09 13.88 22.98
N ILE A 690 -4.21 13.09 23.59
CA ILE A 690 -3.65 13.39 24.91
C ILE A 690 -2.44 14.30 24.70
N ILE A 691 -2.65 15.60 24.91
CA ILE A 691 -1.62 16.64 24.89
C ILE A 691 -1.44 17.18 26.31
N GLU A 692 -0.19 17.27 26.73
CA GLU A 692 0.21 17.74 28.06
C GLU A 692 1.30 18.80 27.92
N VAL A 693 1.31 19.82 28.79
CA VAL A 693 2.22 20.97 28.69
C VAL A 693 2.98 21.16 30.00
N CYS A 694 4.25 21.52 29.89
CA CYS A 694 5.13 21.92 30.98
C CYS A 694 5.65 23.32 30.67
N ARG A 695 5.21 24.31 31.46
CA ARG A 695 5.61 25.73 31.31
C ARG A 695 6.93 26.05 32.03
N GLU A 696 7.23 25.33 33.11
CA GLU A 696 8.47 25.47 33.86
C GLU A 696 9.57 24.60 33.25
N VAL A 697 10.22 25.12 32.21
CA VAL A 697 11.34 24.43 31.56
C VAL A 697 12.65 24.77 32.27
N ASP A 698 13.47 23.74 32.52
CA ASP A 698 14.77 23.87 33.16
C ASP A 698 15.67 24.92 32.48
N SER A 699 16.17 25.88 33.25
CA SER A 699 16.97 27.01 32.75
C SER A 699 18.29 26.59 32.08
N SER A 700 18.83 25.41 32.42
CA SER A 700 20.02 24.86 31.77
C SER A 700 19.69 24.39 30.35
N LEU A 701 18.53 23.77 30.13
CA LEU A 701 18.06 23.37 28.80
C LEU A 701 17.81 24.61 27.93
N LEU A 702 17.14 25.63 28.48
CA LEU A 702 16.86 26.87 27.75
C LEU A 702 18.15 27.53 27.27
N ARG A 703 19.17 27.59 28.14
CA ARG A 703 20.50 28.14 27.79
C ARG A 703 21.20 27.33 26.70
N GLN A 704 21.18 25.99 26.79
CA GLN A 704 21.81 25.12 25.79
C GLN A 704 21.16 25.26 24.41
N LEU A 705 19.86 25.52 24.36
CA LEU A 705 19.10 25.66 23.11
C LEU A 705 18.93 27.11 22.66
N SER A 706 19.54 28.08 23.36
CA SER A 706 19.35 29.53 23.10
C SER A 706 17.86 29.91 23.02
N ALA A 707 17.08 29.31 23.91
CA ALA A 707 15.63 29.47 24.01
C ALA A 707 15.30 30.65 24.92
N SER A 708 14.22 31.39 24.60
CA SER A 708 13.77 32.48 25.46
C SER A 708 13.09 31.97 26.74
N ASN A 709 12.87 32.86 27.70
CA ASN A 709 12.07 32.56 28.90
C ASN A 709 10.57 32.35 28.61
N THR A 710 10.11 32.56 27.37
CA THR A 710 8.74 32.26 26.94
C THR A 710 8.62 30.85 26.34
N SER A 711 9.68 30.05 26.46
CA SER A 711 9.71 28.69 25.93
C SER A 711 9.05 27.70 26.87
N TRP A 712 8.37 26.73 26.28
CA TRP A 712 7.61 25.71 27.00
C TRP A 712 7.68 24.37 26.29
N LEU A 713 7.48 23.29 27.06
CA LEU A 713 7.61 21.93 26.58
C LEU A 713 6.23 21.28 26.43
N LEU A 714 5.95 20.77 25.22
CA LEU A 714 4.77 19.99 24.92
C LEU A 714 5.10 18.50 24.93
N ARG A 715 4.22 17.68 25.53
CA ARG A 715 4.24 16.22 25.45
C ARG A 715 2.95 15.70 24.79
N GLY A 716 3.08 14.99 23.69
CA GLY A 716 1.99 14.27 23.01
C GLY A 716 2.13 12.76 23.15
N ARG A 717 1.01 12.05 23.22
CA ARG A 717 0.98 10.58 23.21
C ARG A 717 0.39 10.06 21.90
N ILE A 718 1.14 9.23 21.20
CA ILE A 718 0.72 8.64 19.91
C ILE A 718 0.59 7.13 20.02
N GLN A 719 -0.57 6.60 19.68
CA GLN A 719 -0.81 5.15 19.66
C GLN A 719 -0.06 4.48 18.50
N SER A 720 0.58 3.33 18.76
CA SER A 720 1.23 2.56 17.70
C SER A 720 0.19 1.93 16.78
N ARG A 721 0.33 2.16 15.47
CA ARG A 721 -0.48 1.51 14.42
C ARG A 721 -0.23 0.00 14.28
N HIS A 722 0.86 -0.52 14.86
CA HIS A 722 1.25 -1.93 14.72
C HIS A 722 1.00 -2.75 15.99
N ILE A 723 1.03 -2.10 17.16
CA ILE A 723 0.96 -2.77 18.45
C ILE A 723 -0.01 -2.00 19.34
N SER A 724 -1.22 -2.52 19.53
CA SER A 724 -2.29 -1.85 20.28
C SER A 724 -1.93 -1.47 21.72
N ARG A 725 -0.91 -2.10 22.33
CA ARG A 725 -0.45 -1.77 23.69
C ARG A 725 0.71 -0.77 23.74
N LYS A 726 1.29 -0.38 22.60
CA LYS A 726 2.48 0.46 22.54
C LYS A 726 2.06 1.90 22.25
N THR A 727 2.44 2.81 23.14
CA THR A 727 2.23 4.25 22.98
C THR A 727 3.59 4.94 22.91
N TYR A 728 3.77 5.82 21.93
CA TYR A 728 4.95 6.65 21.79
C TYR A 728 4.74 7.99 22.47
N PHE A 729 5.79 8.49 23.12
CA PHE A 729 5.84 9.84 23.67
C PHE A 729 6.59 10.74 22.69
N VAL A 730 5.96 11.87 22.39
CA VAL A 730 6.49 12.95 21.55
C VAL A 730 6.70 14.16 22.43
N TYR A 731 7.85 14.80 22.32
CA TYR A 731 8.20 16.02 23.02
C TYR A 731 8.54 17.10 22.00
N ILE A 732 8.04 18.31 22.20
CA ILE A 732 8.27 19.46 21.32
C ILE A 732 8.57 20.67 22.21
N LEU A 733 9.73 21.30 22.04
CA LEU A 733 10.06 22.55 22.71
C LEU A 733 9.67 23.71 21.79
N VAL A 734 8.84 24.60 22.30
CA VAL A 734 8.28 25.74 21.57
C VAL A 734 8.73 27.04 22.24
N ASP A 735 9.07 28.05 21.44
CA ASP A 735 9.40 29.42 21.88
C ASP A 735 8.38 30.41 21.32
N SER A 736 7.57 30.97 22.22
CA SER A 736 6.43 31.83 21.86
C SER A 736 6.86 33.19 21.29
N CYS A 737 8.12 33.59 21.46
CA CYS A 737 8.66 34.84 20.90
C CYS A 737 9.06 34.74 19.42
N ARG A 738 9.12 33.52 18.86
CA ARG A 738 9.50 33.29 17.46
C ARG A 738 8.26 33.07 16.61
N ILE A 739 8.42 33.12 15.29
CA ILE A 739 7.31 33.02 14.33
C ILE A 739 7.52 31.81 13.42
N GLY A 740 6.40 31.22 12.99
CA GLY A 740 6.40 30.13 12.01
C GLY A 740 7.17 28.91 12.50
N ARG A 741 7.84 28.22 11.59
CA ARG A 741 8.62 27.01 11.92
C ARG A 741 9.75 27.25 12.93
N ASP A 742 10.26 28.48 13.03
CA ASP A 742 11.38 28.81 13.92
C ASP A 742 10.97 28.83 15.40
N SER A 743 9.66 28.90 15.70
CA SER A 743 9.10 28.70 17.03
C SER A 743 9.29 27.28 17.55
N ILE A 744 9.50 26.29 16.68
CA ILE A 744 9.77 24.91 17.06
C ILE A 744 11.29 24.74 17.22
N LEU A 745 11.78 24.85 18.46
CA LEU A 745 13.22 24.82 18.76
C LEU A 745 13.83 23.41 18.63
N GLY A 746 13.02 22.39 18.87
CA GLY A 746 13.44 21.00 18.80
C GLY A 746 12.32 20.04 19.15
N TYR A 747 12.50 18.77 18.77
CA TYR A 747 11.58 17.70 19.07
C TYR A 747 12.32 16.40 19.35
N TYR A 748 11.66 15.52 20.10
CA TYR A 748 12.13 14.17 20.38
C TYR A 748 10.93 13.22 20.42
N CYS A 749 11.09 12.03 19.86
CA CYS A 749 10.13 10.94 20.02
C CYS A 749 10.87 9.71 20.53
N ASN A 750 10.22 8.90 21.38
CA ASN A 750 10.80 7.63 21.85
C ASN A 750 10.66 6.47 20.84
N CYS A 751 10.29 6.74 19.57
CA CYS A 751 10.30 5.74 18.49
C CYS A 751 11.72 5.51 17.96
N ILE A 752 11.94 4.45 17.16
CA ILE A 752 13.30 4.02 16.80
C ILE A 752 14.15 5.12 16.11
N VAL A 753 13.55 5.94 15.24
CA VAL A 753 14.21 7.07 14.57
C VAL A 753 13.99 8.43 15.26
N GLY A 754 13.32 8.45 16.40
CA GLY A 754 12.78 9.68 17.02
C GLY A 754 13.80 10.63 17.62
N ARG A 755 15.09 10.26 17.61
CA ARG A 755 16.23 11.13 17.95
C ARG A 755 16.69 12.01 16.79
N ARG A 756 16.28 11.74 15.55
CA ARG A 756 16.75 12.51 14.37
C ARG A 756 16.42 13.99 14.46
N THR A 757 17.31 14.81 13.92
CA THR A 757 17.17 16.27 13.73
C THR A 757 17.06 16.65 12.25
N VAL A 758 17.43 15.74 11.33
CA VAL A 758 17.13 15.85 9.91
C VAL A 758 15.68 15.38 9.67
N GLY A 759 14.75 16.34 9.58
CA GLY A 759 13.31 16.08 9.55
C GLY A 759 12.81 15.41 10.84
N CYS A 760 11.53 15.05 10.91
CA CYS A 760 10.92 14.45 12.11
C CYS A 760 10.16 13.16 11.79
N CYS A 761 9.97 12.25 12.75
CA CYS A 761 9.19 11.03 12.53
C CYS A 761 7.69 11.34 12.30
N ALA A 762 6.91 10.36 11.83
CA ALA A 762 5.48 10.53 11.60
C ALA A 762 4.70 10.85 12.90
N HIS A 763 5.14 10.34 14.06
CA HIS A 763 4.52 10.65 15.35
C HIS A 763 4.69 12.13 15.72
N THR A 764 5.91 12.65 15.60
CA THR A 764 6.19 14.08 15.81
C THR A 764 5.43 14.93 14.81
N MET A 765 5.44 14.54 13.54
CA MET A 765 4.72 15.28 12.50
C MET A 765 3.21 15.30 12.75
N CYS A 766 2.63 14.21 13.24
CA CYS A 766 1.20 14.17 13.58
C CYS A 766 0.79 15.26 14.58
N ILE A 767 1.57 15.40 15.67
CA ILE A 767 1.32 16.43 16.69
C ILE A 767 1.50 17.84 16.10
N ILE A 768 2.61 18.09 15.39
CA ILE A 768 2.88 19.40 14.78
C ILE A 768 1.77 19.74 13.79
N TRP A 769 1.50 18.85 12.83
CA TRP A 769 0.48 19.02 11.79
C TRP A 769 -0.90 19.32 12.40
N TYR A 770 -1.33 18.56 13.41
CA TYR A 770 -2.62 18.77 14.05
C TYR A 770 -2.72 20.13 14.73
N LEU A 771 -1.72 20.49 15.54
CA LEU A 771 -1.73 21.71 16.35
C LEU A 771 -1.46 22.98 15.55
N SER A 772 -0.64 22.91 14.49
CA SER A 772 -0.26 24.10 13.72
C SER A 772 -1.11 24.36 12.50
N TRP A 773 -1.80 23.35 11.96
CA TRP A 773 -2.48 23.48 10.67
C TRP A 773 -3.86 22.85 10.68
N ALA A 774 -3.96 21.59 11.10
CA ALA A 774 -5.14 20.77 10.87
C ALA A 774 -6.35 21.26 11.67
N ARG A 775 -6.19 21.58 12.96
CA ARG A 775 -7.30 22.08 13.80
C ARG A 775 -7.94 23.39 13.32
N TYR A 776 -7.28 24.10 12.41
CA TYR A 776 -7.78 25.35 11.83
C TYR A 776 -8.48 25.16 10.48
N GLN A 777 -8.65 23.91 10.01
CA GLN A 777 -9.37 23.61 8.78
C GLN A 777 -10.81 23.20 9.09
N GLU A 778 -11.76 23.63 8.26
CA GLU A 778 -13.19 23.41 8.50
C GLU A 778 -13.64 21.93 8.36
N ASN A 779 -12.91 21.10 7.61
CA ASN A 779 -13.38 19.78 7.18
C ASN A 779 -12.31 18.68 7.32
N ILE A 780 -11.75 18.49 8.52
CA ILE A 780 -10.82 17.37 8.75
C ILE A 780 -11.55 16.13 9.21
N VAL A 781 -11.64 15.17 8.31
CA VAL A 781 -12.17 13.84 8.59
C VAL A 781 -11.06 12.79 8.64
N PRO A 782 -11.13 11.84 9.61
CA PRO A 782 -10.33 10.62 9.59
C PRO A 782 -10.38 9.93 8.22
N PRO A 783 -9.26 9.34 7.76
CA PRO A 783 -9.22 8.67 6.48
C PRO A 783 -10.07 7.39 6.49
N ALA A 784 -10.85 7.21 5.41
CA ALA A 784 -11.61 6.00 5.13
C ALA A 784 -12.58 5.55 6.24
N GLN A 785 -13.27 6.49 6.89
CA GLN A 785 -14.28 6.19 7.93
C GLN A 785 -15.36 5.19 7.51
N PHE A 786 -15.72 5.15 6.22
CA PHE A 786 -16.68 4.18 5.70
C PHE A 786 -16.25 2.71 5.88
N LEU A 787 -14.98 2.45 6.24
CA LEU A 787 -14.46 1.12 6.53
C LEU A 787 -14.66 0.68 7.98
N ASP A 788 -14.96 1.60 8.90
CA ASP A 788 -14.94 1.35 10.35
C ASP A 788 -15.97 0.26 10.75
N ASP A 789 -17.11 0.18 10.04
CA ASP A 789 -18.22 -0.74 10.34
C ASP A 789 -18.31 -1.96 9.38
N ILE A 790 -17.33 -2.14 8.48
CA ILE A 790 -17.39 -3.23 7.47
C ILE A 790 -17.04 -4.59 8.07
N LEU A 791 -16.17 -4.62 9.08
CA LEU A 791 -15.66 -5.86 9.67
C LEU A 791 -16.57 -6.32 10.81
N LEU A 792 -17.11 -7.53 10.69
CA LEU A 792 -17.86 -8.15 11.77
C LEU A 792 -16.91 -8.59 12.89
N ILE A 793 -17.06 -8.01 14.07
CA ILE A 793 -16.37 -8.44 15.27
C ILE A 793 -17.22 -9.53 15.92
N ILE A 794 -16.69 -10.75 16.02
CA ILE A 794 -17.28 -11.77 16.87
C ILE A 794 -16.88 -11.39 18.29
N GLU A 795 -17.80 -10.77 19.02
CA GLU A 795 -17.64 -10.57 20.45
C GLU A 795 -17.71 -11.94 21.13
N ASP A 796 -16.65 -12.33 21.81
CA ASP A 796 -16.67 -13.50 22.70
C ASP A 796 -17.56 -13.11 23.91
N GLU A 797 -18.80 -13.63 23.96
CA GLU A 797 -19.70 -13.54 25.13
C GLU A 797 -19.09 -14.10 26.42
#